data_AF-A0AAV7DHT1-F1
#
_entry.id   AF-A0AAV7DHT1-F1
#
_cell.length_a   1.000
_cell.length_b   1.000
_cell.length_c   1.000
_cell.angle_alpha   90.00
_cell.angle_beta   90.00
_cell.angle_gamma   90.00
#
_symmetry.space_group_name_H-M   'P 1'
#
loop_
_entity.id
_entity.type
_entity.pdbx_description
1 polymer ?
#
loop_
_entity_poly.entity_id
_entity_poly.type
_entity_poly.pdbx_seq_one_letter_code
_entity_poly.pdbx_strand_id
1 'polypeptide(L)'
;MNFPQPALMTDSVGFSRPAPSVSETSSEGCGLCGVKTVSVVCTLCNDTLCLECDHRVHSHPNRSNHQRNPCGISPSHRPKDDEFLSHISSRPPWHCMSCHILNRGGSVLCIGCERPRACNNPMSASLEASLHKDTWVCQACTLQNPSSAVLCAVCDRPRLAGKPSRDGYESAALSLIESKDSKDFYKPAGSLDQSGLVSFSENIKTVGLGSVCDKTANIERTNARLVSQGNNNTSLPYAMKNSPDYSCMVEKPINELRSFIEVPSGKKEEEVKMSKGWQCAHCTFYNKCPGRVCEMCEQTSEGVSVVEENTEEAHLKHQDEIRQKQLKEDGAKLVALIKEGEAYGVSPEEVYSAVRYSGTEKPLWWLQSELVYVLERLIDAASQKAGSELGAFTPDEARSAWLSCGGDMEEAVNLCIIQRRIKVEELCSLGFQDRDKVVAAIYESAGSVARALSILQKPLLEPFLQRVWEDKEVPFQLDSADKQALLRRLLAEHALHSWGRAELALSLLHEGEERYNLQDVVEAVRESQDRDFIKRMLTQECAVCSWQLPRNKMRSLTSCECCICPDCFRMHFTVAVKEKHIRKMVCPACEEPEISDEGELLHYFSTLDILLRDTLEEDAYNLFHKKLTERTLMKDPKFLWCTHCSFGFIYERDQLDVKCPQCDCSFCRKCKRPWEEQHRALSCDDFQNWKRENDAEYQAQGLAVYLQENGITCPHCNFSYALARGGCMHFVCSQCRHQFCSGCYNTFHSKNKCTVPSCTVRMSLHAHHPRNCLSYLRDWEVSRLQALLQMSNKPFNTDPPTGTQAGPGGGCRVMEQKETIDGLRDEACGKKTVLGYAGLCESHYKEYLVSRINASSLDPCVLYDLKETVTVCERYLQKCPAREVNEDDITYRERLIQILMIEVPLNPVVQRNPNP
;
A
#
# COMPACT_ATOMS: atom_id res chain seq x y z
N MET A 1 13.58 -31.74 48.69
CA MET A 1 14.84 -31.91 47.94
C MET A 1 15.20 -30.56 47.36
N ASN A 2 16.49 -30.20 47.29
CA ASN A 2 16.94 -28.85 46.92
C ASN A 2 17.57 -28.80 45.52
N PHE A 3 17.78 -27.56 45.06
CA PHE A 3 18.65 -27.06 43.97
C PHE A 3 17.94 -26.59 42.69
N PRO A 4 18.47 -25.53 42.01
CA PRO A 4 17.63 -24.44 41.52
C PRO A 4 18.02 -23.93 40.10
N GLN A 5 17.60 -22.71 39.76
CA GLN A 5 18.10 -21.96 38.60
C GLN A 5 19.59 -21.58 38.74
N PRO A 6 20.36 -21.54 37.63
CA PRO A 6 21.57 -20.73 37.50
C PRO A 6 21.27 -19.32 36.95
N ALA A 7 22.15 -18.35 37.20
CA ALA A 7 21.98 -16.94 36.84
C ALA A 7 22.97 -16.47 35.75
N LEU A 8 22.75 -15.25 35.24
CA LEU A 8 23.68 -14.53 34.37
C LEU A 8 24.96 -14.12 35.14
N MET A 9 26.10 -14.15 34.46
CA MET A 9 27.28 -13.36 34.81
C MET A 9 27.92 -12.73 33.57
N THR A 10 28.51 -11.56 33.78
CA THR A 10 29.21 -10.74 32.79
C THR A 10 30.71 -10.99 32.83
N ASP A 11 31.41 -10.81 31.72
CA ASP A 11 32.78 -10.30 31.79
C ASP A 11 33.22 -9.54 30.52
N SER A 12 34.35 -8.83 30.57
CA SER A 12 34.73 -7.81 29.57
C SER A 12 36.24 -7.75 29.25
N VAL A 13 36.60 -6.94 28.23
CA VAL A 13 37.96 -6.73 27.67
C VAL A 13 38.49 -7.90 26.81
N GLY A 14 39.16 -7.71 25.66
CA GLY A 14 39.39 -6.48 24.87
C GLY A 14 40.80 -6.40 24.26
N PHE A 15 40.92 -6.25 22.94
CA PHE A 15 42.19 -6.09 22.20
C PHE A 15 42.07 -5.06 21.05
N SER A 16 43.20 -4.57 20.52
CA SER A 16 43.26 -3.33 19.72
C SER A 16 44.23 -3.36 18.52
N ARG A 17 43.91 -2.53 17.50
CA ARG A 17 44.74 -2.09 16.35
C ARG A 17 45.09 -3.16 15.27
N PRO A 18 45.55 -2.75 14.06
CA PRO A 18 45.64 -1.39 13.49
C PRO A 18 44.75 -1.18 12.25
N ALA A 19 44.83 0.00 11.63
CA ALA A 19 44.18 0.34 10.35
C ALA A 19 45.20 0.81 9.30
N PRO A 20 45.00 0.52 7.99
CA PRO A 20 45.67 1.19 6.88
C PRO A 20 44.79 2.28 6.22
N SER A 21 45.42 3.12 5.40
CA SER A 21 44.85 4.35 4.82
C SER A 21 43.92 4.14 3.62
N VAL A 22 43.12 5.16 3.33
CA VAL A 22 42.29 5.27 2.11
C VAL A 22 42.76 6.48 1.31
N SER A 23 43.04 6.29 0.02
CA SER A 23 43.24 7.38 -0.95
C SER A 23 41.91 7.85 -1.52
N GLU A 24 41.82 9.15 -1.84
CA GLU A 24 40.58 9.82 -2.19
C GLU A 24 40.34 9.88 -3.71
N THR A 25 39.09 9.71 -4.12
CA THR A 25 38.54 10.24 -5.37
C THR A 25 37.09 10.68 -5.12
N SER A 26 36.81 11.96 -5.30
CA SER A 26 35.48 12.55 -5.18
C SER A 26 34.83 12.72 -6.56
N SER A 27 33.49 12.73 -6.61
CA SER A 27 32.73 12.92 -7.85
C SER A 27 31.88 14.20 -7.77
N GLU A 28 32.31 15.23 -8.50
CA GLU A 28 31.58 16.50 -8.63
C GLU A 28 30.71 16.46 -9.89
N GLY A 29 29.39 16.34 -9.73
CA GLY A 29 28.46 16.30 -10.85
C GLY A 29 26.99 16.03 -10.49
N CYS A 30 26.15 15.93 -11.51
CA CYS A 30 24.71 15.74 -11.41
C CYS A 30 24.36 14.33 -10.91
N GLY A 31 23.59 14.24 -9.82
CA GLY A 31 23.34 12.99 -9.09
C GLY A 31 22.62 11.88 -9.89
N LEU A 32 21.96 12.22 -11.01
CA LEU A 32 21.22 11.26 -11.84
C LEU A 32 21.91 10.85 -13.15
N CYS A 33 22.79 11.68 -13.70
CA CYS A 33 23.40 11.45 -15.03
C CYS A 33 24.93 11.61 -15.07
N GLY A 34 25.56 11.95 -13.95
CA GLY A 34 27.02 12.11 -13.84
C GLY A 34 27.62 13.34 -14.55
N VAL A 35 26.81 14.12 -15.27
CA VAL A 35 27.26 15.33 -15.97
C VAL A 35 27.79 16.37 -14.97
N LYS A 36 29.03 16.83 -15.15
CA LYS A 36 29.73 17.71 -14.20
C LYS A 36 29.06 19.08 -14.00
N THR A 37 28.37 19.61 -15.01
CA THR A 37 27.67 20.88 -14.94
C THR A 37 26.32 20.72 -14.23
N VAL A 38 26.30 21.10 -12.94
CA VAL A 38 25.07 21.24 -12.14
C VAL A 38 24.58 22.68 -12.17
N SER A 39 23.27 22.87 -12.01
CA SER A 39 22.62 24.18 -12.18
C SER A 39 21.58 24.47 -11.10
N VAL A 40 20.96 23.44 -10.54
CA VAL A 40 19.89 23.53 -9.54
C VAL A 40 20.16 22.54 -8.41
N VAL A 41 19.96 22.97 -7.17
CA VAL A 41 19.78 22.11 -6.00
C VAL A 41 18.33 22.17 -5.57
N CYS A 42 17.68 21.00 -5.47
CA CYS A 42 16.40 20.89 -4.82
C CYS A 42 16.60 20.58 -3.34
N THR A 43 16.10 21.42 -2.43
CA THR A 43 16.26 21.22 -0.98
C THR A 43 15.50 20.00 -0.45
N LEU A 44 14.35 19.66 -1.05
CA LEU A 44 13.52 18.52 -0.63
C LEU A 44 13.98 17.17 -1.16
N CYS A 45 14.53 17.09 -2.38
CA CYS A 45 15.21 15.89 -2.89
C CYS A 45 16.64 15.74 -2.36
N ASN A 46 17.28 16.87 -1.99
CA ASN A 46 18.69 16.96 -1.60
C ASN A 46 19.67 16.45 -2.69
N ASP A 47 19.34 16.75 -3.95
CA ASP A 47 20.14 16.41 -5.14
C ASP A 47 20.67 17.67 -5.83
N THR A 48 21.93 17.61 -6.29
CA THR A 48 22.51 18.53 -7.29
C THR A 48 22.19 18.03 -8.69
N LEU A 49 21.46 18.83 -9.48
CA LEU A 49 20.97 18.46 -10.81
C LEU A 49 21.43 19.45 -11.89
N CYS A 50 21.67 18.95 -13.10
CA CYS A 50 21.68 19.79 -14.30
C CYS A 50 20.24 20.14 -14.71
N LEU A 51 20.03 21.22 -15.50
CA LEU A 51 18.71 21.69 -15.90
C LEU A 51 17.81 20.60 -16.51
N GLU A 52 18.37 19.73 -17.34
CA GLU A 52 17.65 18.64 -18.00
C GLU A 52 17.14 17.58 -17.00
N CYS A 53 17.95 17.25 -15.98
CA CYS A 53 17.53 16.34 -14.92
C CYS A 53 16.57 17.01 -13.93
N ASP A 54 16.75 18.30 -13.62
CA ASP A 54 15.80 19.04 -12.79
C ASP A 54 14.40 19.07 -13.43
N HIS A 55 14.32 19.41 -14.71
CA HIS A 55 13.07 19.45 -15.45
C HIS A 55 12.36 18.08 -15.47
N ARG A 56 13.11 16.98 -15.62
CA ARG A 56 12.55 15.61 -15.61
C ARG A 56 12.10 15.13 -14.21
N VAL A 57 12.69 15.63 -13.12
CA VAL A 57 12.28 15.27 -11.75
C VAL A 57 11.14 16.15 -11.23
N HIS A 58 11.14 17.44 -11.56
CA HIS A 58 10.23 18.44 -11.00
C HIS A 58 9.11 18.89 -11.97
N SER A 59 8.93 18.19 -13.10
CA SER A 59 7.70 18.27 -13.92
C SER A 59 6.56 17.39 -13.39
N HIS A 60 6.86 16.42 -12.52
CA HIS A 60 5.84 15.56 -11.90
C HIS A 60 5.00 16.34 -10.87
N PRO A 61 3.66 16.27 -10.85
CA PRO A 61 2.81 17.09 -9.97
C PRO A 61 3.16 17.01 -8.47
N ASN A 62 3.41 15.79 -7.95
CA ASN A 62 3.82 15.62 -6.54
C ASN A 62 5.22 16.18 -6.20
N ARG A 63 5.93 16.78 -7.17
CA ARG A 63 7.28 17.35 -7.04
C ARG A 63 7.42 18.75 -7.64
N SER A 64 6.44 19.26 -8.38
CA SER A 64 6.49 20.60 -8.99
C SER A 64 6.65 21.72 -7.97
N ASN A 65 6.13 21.49 -6.76
CA ASN A 65 6.13 22.43 -5.64
C ASN A 65 7.43 22.36 -4.80
N HIS A 66 8.43 21.58 -5.24
CA HIS A 66 9.72 21.51 -4.57
C HIS A 66 10.53 22.80 -4.74
N GLN A 67 11.17 23.23 -3.65
CA GLN A 67 12.00 24.43 -3.65
C GLN A 67 13.35 24.17 -4.34
N ARG A 68 13.56 24.86 -5.47
CA ARG A 68 14.69 24.70 -6.39
C ARG A 68 15.55 25.96 -6.40
N ASN A 69 16.81 25.81 -5.98
CA ASN A 69 17.76 26.92 -5.79
C ASN A 69 18.91 26.83 -6.82
N PRO A 70 19.22 27.90 -7.58
CA PRO A 70 20.33 27.90 -8.54
C PRO A 70 21.73 27.81 -7.90
N CYS A 71 22.70 27.24 -8.62
CA CYS A 71 24.06 27.03 -8.12
C CYS A 71 25.10 28.06 -8.60
N GLY A 72 25.27 29.15 -7.84
CA GLY A 72 26.58 29.77 -7.57
C GLY A 72 27.17 30.83 -8.53
N ILE A 73 27.28 32.07 -8.03
CA ILE A 73 28.32 33.07 -8.38
C ILE A 73 28.74 33.79 -7.08
N SER A 74 30.00 34.20 -6.96
CA SER A 74 30.63 34.84 -5.77
C SER A 74 31.45 36.08 -6.19
N PRO A 75 32.04 36.92 -5.29
CA PRO A 75 31.90 37.02 -3.82
C PRO A 75 31.62 38.47 -3.30
N SER A 76 31.29 38.65 -2.01
CA SER A 76 31.78 39.78 -1.15
C SER A 76 31.24 39.74 0.30
N HIS A 77 32.02 40.32 1.22
CA HIS A 77 31.70 40.72 2.62
C HIS A 77 31.20 39.70 3.67
N ARG A 78 32.11 39.36 4.59
CA ARG A 78 31.91 39.16 6.05
C ARG A 78 32.00 40.53 6.78
N PRO A 79 31.78 40.70 8.11
CA PRO A 79 31.69 39.75 9.26
C PRO A 79 30.36 39.88 10.05
N LYS A 80 30.03 39.22 11.19
CA LYS A 80 30.53 38.14 12.11
C LYS A 80 29.26 37.67 12.93
N ASP A 81 29.18 36.69 13.84
CA ASP A 81 30.11 36.04 14.80
C ASP A 81 29.97 34.48 14.80
N ASP A 82 30.40 33.80 15.87
CA ASP A 82 30.97 32.42 15.88
C ASP A 82 30.04 31.21 16.19
N GLU A 83 30.67 30.01 16.21
CA GLU A 83 30.27 28.72 16.81
C GLU A 83 29.03 27.95 16.29
N PHE A 84 29.19 27.21 15.18
CA PHE A 84 29.46 25.75 15.22
C PHE A 84 29.72 25.17 13.82
N LEU A 85 30.89 24.56 13.57
CA LEU A 85 31.14 23.79 12.34
C LEU A 85 32.03 22.57 12.56
N SER A 86 31.39 21.40 12.66
CA SER A 86 31.97 20.09 12.36
C SER A 86 30.87 19.14 11.86
N HIS A 87 31.25 18.03 11.22
CA HIS A 87 30.35 16.98 10.71
C HIS A 87 29.44 17.32 9.51
N ILE A 88 30.07 17.66 8.38
CA ILE A 88 29.63 17.07 7.09
C ILE A 88 30.35 15.73 6.91
N SER A 89 29.67 14.75 6.30
CA SER A 89 30.17 13.44 5.88
C SER A 89 30.56 12.43 6.98
N SER A 90 29.63 11.53 7.30
CA SER A 90 29.74 10.13 6.81
C SER A 90 28.50 9.31 7.22
N ARG A 91 27.92 8.54 6.28
CA ARG A 91 26.93 7.50 6.65
C ARG A 91 27.68 6.31 7.28
N PRO A 92 27.11 5.62 8.28
CA PRO A 92 27.74 4.43 8.84
C PRO A 92 27.83 3.31 7.78
N PRO A 93 28.93 2.53 7.76
CA PRO A 93 29.07 1.37 6.89
C PRO A 93 28.04 0.28 7.26
N TRP A 94 27.75 -0.63 6.33
CA TRP A 94 26.64 -1.58 6.46
C TRP A 94 27.01 -2.99 6.01
N HIS A 95 26.69 -3.98 6.85
CA HIS A 95 26.75 -5.38 6.47
C HIS A 95 25.59 -5.70 5.52
N CYS A 96 25.83 -6.43 4.44
CA CYS A 96 24.76 -6.88 3.56
C CYS A 96 23.92 -7.98 4.24
N MET A 97 22.59 -7.84 4.28
CA MET A 97 21.69 -8.83 4.87
C MET A 97 21.71 -10.21 4.18
N SER A 98 22.27 -10.32 2.97
CA SER A 98 22.33 -11.59 2.22
C SER A 98 23.71 -12.29 2.25
N CYS A 99 24.81 -11.59 2.52
CA CYS A 99 26.16 -12.19 2.53
C CYS A 99 27.09 -11.64 3.63
N HIS A 100 26.57 -10.80 4.53
CA HIS A 100 27.23 -10.18 5.68
C HIS A 100 28.51 -9.35 5.42
N ILE A 101 28.95 -9.21 4.16
CA ILE A 101 30.08 -8.35 3.78
C ILE A 101 29.79 -6.88 4.13
N LEU A 102 30.76 -6.23 4.78
CA LEU A 102 30.71 -4.84 5.21
C LEU A 102 31.02 -3.88 4.05
N ASN A 103 30.09 -2.97 3.76
CA ASN A 103 30.15 -2.03 2.65
C ASN A 103 30.26 -0.59 3.19
N ARG A 104 30.87 0.34 2.44
CA ARG A 104 31.04 1.73 2.89
C ARG A 104 29.69 2.45 2.99
N GLY A 105 29.63 3.51 3.79
CA GLY A 105 28.40 4.24 4.09
C GLY A 105 27.60 4.70 2.87
N GLY A 106 28.31 5.23 1.85
CA GLY A 106 27.74 5.67 0.58
C GLY A 106 27.58 4.56 -0.49
N SER A 107 28.07 3.34 -0.25
CA SER A 107 27.86 2.23 -1.18
C SER A 107 26.37 1.85 -1.18
N VAL A 108 25.71 1.97 -2.34
CA VAL A 108 24.29 1.63 -2.50
C VAL A 108 24.10 0.12 -2.72
N LEU A 109 25.07 -0.53 -3.36
CA LEU A 109 25.16 -1.96 -3.62
C LEU A 109 26.26 -2.60 -2.76
N CYS A 110 26.14 -3.91 -2.51
CA CYS A 110 27.16 -4.68 -1.80
C CYS A 110 28.33 -5.06 -2.70
N ILE A 111 29.58 -4.86 -2.25
CA ILE A 111 30.78 -5.16 -3.05
C ILE A 111 30.97 -6.66 -3.34
N GLY A 112 30.38 -7.55 -2.52
CA GLY A 112 30.53 -9.01 -2.67
C GLY A 112 29.39 -9.75 -3.37
N CYS A 113 28.20 -9.13 -3.51
CA CYS A 113 27.04 -9.77 -4.14
C CYS A 113 26.15 -8.82 -4.96
N GLU A 114 26.56 -7.56 -5.11
CA GLU A 114 25.89 -6.49 -5.86
C GLU A 114 24.43 -6.17 -5.44
N ARG A 115 23.91 -6.81 -4.39
CA ARG A 115 22.56 -6.53 -3.84
C ARG A 115 22.48 -5.15 -3.19
N PRO A 116 21.37 -4.40 -3.34
CA PRO A 116 21.17 -3.11 -2.68
C PRO A 116 21.12 -3.16 -1.15
N ARG A 117 21.44 -2.03 -0.50
CA ARG A 117 21.39 -1.83 0.97
C ARG A 117 20.05 -2.23 1.62
N ALA A 118 18.93 -2.13 0.90
CA ALA A 118 17.58 -2.44 1.37
C ALA A 118 17.08 -3.86 1.00
N CYS A 119 17.97 -4.76 0.55
CA CYS A 119 17.58 -6.13 0.19
C CYS A 119 17.47 -7.02 1.44
N ASN A 120 16.23 -7.18 1.95
CA ASN A 120 15.96 -7.87 3.22
C ASN A 120 15.75 -9.39 3.10
N ASN A 121 15.69 -9.96 1.89
CA ASN A 121 15.45 -11.40 1.73
C ASN A 121 16.72 -12.23 1.99
N PRO A 122 16.69 -13.21 2.92
CA PRO A 122 17.70 -14.26 2.97
C PRO A 122 17.60 -15.16 1.72
N MET A 123 18.66 -15.91 1.41
CA MET A 123 18.59 -16.92 0.36
C MET A 123 17.79 -18.14 0.82
N SER A 124 16.87 -18.60 -0.01
CA SER A 124 16.48 -20.02 -0.04
C SER A 124 17.71 -20.85 -0.37
N ALA A 125 18.08 -21.79 0.50
CA ALA A 125 19.27 -22.60 0.32
C ALA A 125 19.06 -23.65 -0.79
N SER A 126 19.62 -23.36 -1.97
CA SER A 126 19.98 -24.35 -2.99
C SER A 126 21.36 -23.97 -3.53
N LEU A 127 22.21 -24.96 -3.75
CA LEU A 127 23.63 -24.75 -4.08
C LEU A 127 23.87 -24.63 -5.59
N GLU A 128 25.07 -24.15 -5.93
CA GLU A 128 25.75 -24.29 -7.23
C GLU A 128 25.09 -23.64 -8.47
N ALA A 129 25.52 -22.40 -8.74
CA ALA A 129 25.59 -21.84 -10.10
C ALA A 129 26.77 -20.84 -10.21
N SER A 130 27.98 -21.36 -10.43
CA SER A 130 29.15 -20.53 -10.77
C SER A 130 29.11 -20.10 -12.25
N LEU A 131 29.86 -19.05 -12.61
CA LEU A 131 30.17 -18.63 -14.00
C LEU A 131 29.09 -17.88 -14.82
N HIS A 132 28.21 -17.09 -14.19
CA HIS A 132 27.49 -16.00 -14.89
C HIS A 132 27.57 -14.65 -14.17
N LYS A 133 28.72 -13.98 -14.27
CA LYS A 133 28.86 -12.55 -13.87
C LYS A 133 28.51 -11.57 -15.00
N ASP A 134 28.58 -12.02 -16.25
CA ASP A 134 28.56 -11.15 -17.43
C ASP A 134 27.20 -11.05 -18.13
N THR A 135 26.11 -11.44 -17.46
CA THR A 135 24.74 -11.33 -17.99
C THR A 135 23.68 -11.01 -16.91
N TRP A 136 22.48 -10.60 -17.34
CA TRP A 136 21.30 -10.43 -16.50
C TRP A 136 20.02 -10.91 -17.21
N VAL A 137 19.07 -11.46 -16.44
CA VAL A 137 17.79 -11.97 -16.96
C VAL A 137 16.71 -10.90 -16.83
N CYS A 138 16.03 -10.58 -17.94
CA CYS A 138 15.01 -9.54 -17.96
C CYS A 138 13.75 -9.93 -17.17
N GLN A 139 13.36 -9.09 -16.21
CA GLN A 139 12.22 -9.31 -15.32
C GLN A 139 10.83 -9.12 -15.98
N ALA A 140 10.78 -8.99 -17.31
CA ALA A 140 9.55 -8.97 -18.11
C ALA A 140 9.51 -10.09 -19.16
N CYS A 141 10.48 -10.15 -20.08
CA CYS A 141 10.51 -11.12 -21.17
C CYS A 141 11.45 -12.32 -20.96
N THR A 142 12.10 -12.43 -19.80
CA THR A 142 13.08 -13.48 -19.44
C THR A 142 14.34 -13.60 -20.33
N LEU A 143 14.54 -12.72 -21.31
CA LEU A 143 15.76 -12.70 -22.12
C LEU A 143 17.01 -12.49 -21.25
N GLN A 144 18.05 -13.27 -21.52
CA GLN A 144 19.39 -13.08 -20.95
C GLN A 144 20.17 -12.04 -21.78
N ASN A 145 20.56 -10.93 -21.15
CA ASN A 145 21.21 -9.78 -21.76
C ASN A 145 22.65 -9.63 -21.21
N PRO A 146 23.60 -9.03 -21.95
CA PRO A 146 24.95 -8.75 -21.44
C PRO A 146 24.96 -7.85 -20.21
N SER A 147 25.94 -8.02 -19.31
CA SER A 147 26.11 -7.19 -18.09
C SER A 147 26.27 -5.69 -18.39
N SER A 148 26.85 -5.35 -19.54
CA SER A 148 26.99 -3.98 -20.07
C SER A 148 25.69 -3.38 -20.62
N ALA A 149 24.68 -4.19 -20.95
CA ALA A 149 23.42 -3.71 -21.49
C ALA A 149 22.53 -3.15 -20.37
N VAL A 150 22.20 -1.86 -20.44
CA VAL A 150 21.30 -1.18 -19.49
C VAL A 150 19.82 -1.37 -19.82
N LEU A 151 19.47 -1.71 -21.06
CA LEU A 151 18.13 -2.02 -21.54
C LEU A 151 18.08 -3.45 -22.09
N CYS A 152 16.90 -4.07 -22.13
CA CYS A 152 16.73 -5.40 -22.70
C CYS A 152 16.55 -5.38 -24.22
N ALA A 153 17.36 -6.13 -24.97
CA ALA A 153 17.40 -6.11 -26.44
C ALA A 153 16.12 -6.59 -27.19
N VAL A 154 15.07 -7.00 -26.48
CA VAL A 154 13.77 -7.46 -27.05
C VAL A 154 12.59 -6.61 -26.60
N CYS A 155 12.70 -5.83 -25.52
CA CYS A 155 11.59 -5.05 -24.97
C CYS A 155 12.00 -3.69 -24.37
N ASP A 156 13.23 -3.25 -24.61
CA ASP A 156 13.88 -2.01 -24.16
C ASP A 156 13.78 -1.70 -22.66
N ARG A 157 13.35 -2.67 -21.85
CA ARG A 157 13.06 -2.48 -20.43
C ARG A 157 14.37 -2.40 -19.62
N PRO A 158 14.56 -1.42 -18.73
CA PRO A 158 15.81 -1.25 -17.99
C PRO A 158 16.20 -2.43 -17.09
N ARG A 159 17.50 -2.68 -16.94
CA ARG A 159 18.11 -3.74 -16.10
C ARG A 159 17.62 -3.74 -14.64
N LEU A 160 17.29 -2.57 -14.10
CA LEU A 160 16.82 -2.37 -12.73
C LEU A 160 15.29 -2.27 -12.60
N ALA A 161 14.53 -2.40 -13.69
CA ALA A 161 13.08 -2.37 -13.64
C ALA A 161 12.53 -3.69 -13.06
N GLY A 162 12.01 -3.63 -11.83
CA GLY A 162 11.34 -4.76 -11.18
C GLY A 162 10.16 -5.30 -12.00
N LYS A 163 9.67 -6.50 -11.66
CA LYS A 163 8.48 -7.10 -12.30
C LYS A 163 7.31 -6.09 -12.27
N PRO A 164 6.53 -5.90 -13.37
CA PRO A 164 5.45 -4.93 -13.38
C PRO A 164 4.41 -5.19 -12.27
N SER A 165 4.00 -4.12 -11.58
CA SER A 165 2.79 -4.07 -10.73
C SER A 165 1.64 -3.46 -11.52
N ARG A 166 0.39 -3.91 -11.28
CA ARG A 166 -0.79 -3.53 -12.09
C ARG A 166 -1.01 -2.00 -12.13
N ASP A 167 -0.80 -1.32 -11.02
CA ASP A 167 -1.26 0.07 -10.79
C ASP A 167 -0.33 1.16 -11.38
N GLY A 168 0.60 0.79 -12.27
CA GLY A 168 1.73 1.64 -12.67
C GLY A 168 1.73 2.20 -14.10
N TYR A 169 0.79 1.82 -14.97
CA TYR A 169 0.96 2.01 -16.43
C TYR A 169 -0.03 2.94 -17.15
N GLU A 170 -1.16 3.31 -16.55
CA GLU A 170 -2.17 4.15 -17.22
C GLU A 170 -1.66 5.55 -17.64
N SER A 171 -0.80 6.16 -16.80
CA SER A 171 -0.31 7.53 -17.00
C SER A 171 0.65 7.70 -18.20
N ALA A 172 1.33 6.62 -18.61
CA ALA A 172 2.29 6.66 -19.72
C ALA A 172 1.67 6.32 -21.09
N ALA A 173 0.52 5.64 -21.12
CA ALA A 173 -0.15 5.25 -22.36
C ALA A 173 -1.03 6.39 -22.95
N LEU A 174 -1.68 7.17 -22.09
CA LEU A 174 -2.63 8.22 -22.52
C LEU A 174 -1.93 9.43 -23.17
N SER A 175 -0.70 9.74 -22.78
CA SER A 175 0.06 10.89 -23.27
C SER A 175 0.64 10.73 -24.70
N LEU A 176 0.34 9.63 -25.39
CA LEU A 176 0.69 9.40 -26.80
C LEU A 176 -0.51 9.23 -27.74
N ILE A 177 -1.75 9.32 -27.23
CA ILE A 177 -2.98 9.09 -28.02
C ILE A 177 -3.73 10.40 -28.34
N GLU A 178 -3.64 11.43 -27.50
CA GLU A 178 -4.26 12.75 -27.75
C GLU A 178 -3.50 13.61 -28.78
N SER A 179 -3.31 13.11 -30.00
CA SER A 179 -2.81 13.92 -31.13
C SER A 179 -3.38 13.59 -32.52
N LYS A 180 -4.47 12.81 -32.58
CA LYS A 180 -5.32 12.61 -33.78
C LYS A 180 -6.75 12.16 -33.40
N ASP A 181 -7.63 13.14 -33.19
CA ASP A 181 -8.80 13.35 -34.06
C ASP A 181 -9.81 14.30 -33.40
N SER A 182 -9.87 15.53 -33.90
CA SER A 182 -11.06 16.37 -33.77
C SER A 182 -11.16 17.30 -34.96
N LYS A 183 -12.26 17.17 -35.72
CA LYS A 183 -12.68 18.14 -36.73
C LYS A 183 -14.18 18.06 -37.05
N ASP A 184 -14.95 18.53 -36.08
CA ASP A 184 -16.19 19.31 -36.19
C ASP A 184 -17.12 19.14 -37.40
N PHE A 185 -18.42 18.98 -37.11
CA PHE A 185 -19.49 19.28 -38.08
C PHE A 185 -20.66 20.10 -37.49
N TYR A 186 -20.36 21.38 -37.20
CA TYR A 186 -21.22 22.58 -37.37
C TYR A 186 -22.72 22.64 -36.92
N LYS A 187 -22.99 23.70 -36.12
CA LYS A 187 -24.22 24.55 -36.03
C LYS A 187 -25.43 24.01 -35.23
N PRO A 188 -26.37 24.90 -34.78
CA PRO A 188 -26.36 26.38 -34.73
C PRO A 188 -26.48 26.94 -33.27
N ALA A 189 -26.73 28.26 -33.12
CA ALA A 189 -26.83 28.96 -31.82
C ALA A 189 -28.27 29.44 -31.49
N GLY A 190 -28.57 29.67 -30.20
CA GLY A 190 -29.78 30.38 -29.74
C GLY A 190 -29.94 30.45 -28.19
N SER A 191 -30.43 31.60 -27.67
CA SER A 191 -30.89 31.93 -26.29
C SER A 191 -29.92 31.64 -25.10
N LEU A 192 -29.55 32.59 -24.21
CA LEU A 192 -30.34 33.32 -23.18
C LEU A 192 -31.13 32.35 -22.26
N ASP A 193 -31.04 32.37 -20.93
CA ASP A 193 -30.89 33.47 -19.94
C ASP A 193 -29.89 33.13 -18.80
N GLN A 194 -29.23 34.07 -18.11
CA GLN A 194 -29.66 34.85 -16.91
C GLN A 194 -30.30 34.00 -15.78
N SER A 195 -29.90 34.05 -14.51
CA SER A 195 -28.92 34.88 -13.76
C SER A 195 -27.88 33.98 -13.03
N GLY A 196 -26.77 34.43 -12.42
CA GLY A 196 -26.46 35.70 -11.76
C GLY A 196 -26.91 35.65 -10.27
N LEU A 197 -26.12 36.03 -9.27
CA LEU A 197 -24.85 36.80 -9.26
C LEU A 197 -24.03 36.64 -7.93
N VAL A 198 -22.70 36.53 -8.04
CA VAL A 198 -21.59 37.09 -7.20
C VAL A 198 -21.52 36.78 -5.67
N SER A 199 -20.40 36.94 -4.94
CA SER A 199 -19.20 37.81 -5.16
C SER A 199 -17.89 37.24 -4.59
N PHE A 200 -16.73 37.43 -5.27
CA PHE A 200 -15.65 38.46 -5.05
C PHE A 200 -14.88 38.35 -3.71
N SER A 201 -13.60 38.72 -3.57
CA SER A 201 -12.42 38.96 -4.46
C SER A 201 -11.16 38.95 -3.55
N GLU A 202 -9.90 39.26 -3.89
CA GLU A 202 -9.17 39.81 -5.06
C GLU A 202 -7.70 39.26 -4.98
N ASN A 203 -6.94 38.85 -6.01
CA ASN A 203 -6.44 39.49 -7.25
C ASN A 203 -5.29 40.53 -7.01
N ILE A 204 -4.51 40.86 -8.07
CA ILE A 204 -3.46 41.93 -8.18
C ILE A 204 -1.98 41.56 -7.82
N LYS A 205 -0.91 41.86 -8.60
CA LYS A 205 -0.69 42.27 -10.04
C LYS A 205 0.83 42.23 -10.43
N THR A 206 1.15 41.87 -11.70
CA THR A 206 2.30 42.35 -12.56
C THR A 206 3.76 42.12 -12.08
N VAL A 207 4.86 42.25 -12.85
CA VAL A 207 5.27 42.86 -14.17
C VAL A 207 6.22 41.82 -14.89
N GLY A 208 6.31 41.59 -16.21
CA GLY A 208 6.78 42.41 -17.36
C GLY A 208 8.33 42.49 -17.46
N LEU A 209 9.04 42.56 -18.61
CA LEU A 209 8.71 42.53 -20.06
C LEU A 209 10.02 42.42 -20.92
N GLY A 210 9.95 41.98 -22.20
CA GLY A 210 11.06 42.02 -23.22
C GLY A 210 11.57 40.62 -23.67
N SER A 211 11.60 40.16 -24.94
CA SER A 211 11.85 40.75 -26.30
C SER A 211 13.34 40.95 -26.62
N VAL A 212 13.91 40.68 -27.81
CA VAL A 212 13.43 40.37 -29.20
C VAL A 212 14.13 39.04 -29.67
N CYS A 213 14.00 38.39 -30.84
CA CYS A 213 13.43 38.57 -32.20
C CYS A 213 12.92 37.20 -32.75
N ASP A 214 12.23 37.01 -33.89
CA ASP A 214 11.93 37.74 -35.14
C ASP A 214 12.92 37.58 -36.34
N LYS A 215 12.70 36.56 -37.21
CA LYS A 215 12.32 36.76 -38.65
C LYS A 215 12.08 35.49 -39.52
N THR A 216 10.88 35.43 -40.11
CA THR A 216 10.48 34.99 -41.49
C THR A 216 11.11 33.72 -42.14
N ALA A 217 10.34 32.69 -42.52
CA ALA A 217 9.46 32.55 -43.72
C ALA A 217 10.26 32.36 -45.05
N ASN A 218 9.82 31.69 -46.13
CA ASN A 218 8.58 30.98 -46.53
C ASN A 218 8.94 29.96 -47.69
N ILE A 219 8.10 29.16 -48.39
CA ILE A 219 6.64 29.04 -48.55
C ILE A 219 6.22 27.60 -49.03
N GLU A 220 4.99 27.17 -48.68
CA GLU A 220 3.99 26.29 -49.38
C GLU A 220 4.35 24.96 -50.13
N ARG A 221 3.56 23.85 -49.97
CA ARG A 221 2.33 23.37 -50.69
C ARG A 221 2.51 23.14 -52.20
N THR A 222 1.88 22.16 -52.88
CA THR A 222 0.77 21.21 -52.59
C THR A 222 1.14 19.78 -53.02
N ASN A 223 0.82 18.72 -52.26
CA ASN A 223 -0.46 18.00 -52.28
C ASN A 223 -0.98 17.58 -53.69
N ALA A 224 -0.85 16.29 -54.01
CA ALA A 224 -1.75 15.55 -54.89
C ALA A 224 -1.99 14.15 -54.29
N ARG A 225 -3.23 13.65 -54.41
CA ARG A 225 -3.74 12.37 -53.84
C ARG A 225 -4.55 11.69 -54.94
N LEU A 226 -4.71 10.35 -54.88
CA LEU A 226 -5.76 9.48 -55.49
C LEU A 226 -5.15 8.04 -55.60
N VAL A 227 -5.74 6.99 -54.99
CA VAL A 227 -6.76 6.05 -55.54
C VAL A 227 -6.17 4.99 -56.50
N SER A 228 -6.48 3.68 -56.45
CA SER A 228 -7.21 2.85 -55.45
C SER A 228 -7.19 1.35 -55.87
N GLN A 229 -7.40 0.41 -54.94
CA GLN A 229 -7.80 -1.00 -55.20
C GLN A 229 -6.76 -1.83 -56.01
N GLY A 230 -6.81 -3.17 -56.12
CA GLY A 230 -7.59 -4.18 -55.40
C GLY A 230 -7.58 -5.55 -56.10
N ASN A 231 -7.35 -6.64 -55.34
CA ASN A 231 -7.57 -8.06 -55.68
C ASN A 231 -6.78 -8.77 -56.81
N ASN A 232 -6.12 -9.87 -56.39
CA ASN A 232 -6.16 -11.23 -56.95
C ASN A 232 -5.52 -11.60 -58.33
N ASN A 233 -4.43 -12.37 -58.21
CA ASN A 233 -4.19 -13.71 -58.82
C ASN A 233 -3.90 -13.93 -60.33
N THR A 234 -3.09 -14.98 -60.55
CA THR A 234 -3.02 -15.88 -61.72
C THR A 234 -2.49 -15.40 -63.08
N SER A 235 -1.16 -15.40 -63.21
CA SER A 235 -0.37 -16.24 -64.15
C SER A 235 -0.70 -16.33 -65.66
N LEU A 236 0.23 -15.80 -66.49
CA LEU A 236 0.81 -16.40 -67.73
C LEU A 236 -0.11 -16.67 -68.97
N PRO A 237 0.41 -16.94 -70.20
CA PRO A 237 1.71 -16.60 -70.85
C PRO A 237 1.58 -16.11 -72.34
N TYR A 238 2.71 -16.00 -73.08
CA TYR A 238 2.85 -15.85 -74.57
C TYR A 238 2.27 -14.56 -75.23
N ALA A 239 2.69 -14.06 -76.40
CA ALA A 239 3.97 -14.09 -77.15
C ALA A 239 3.90 -13.17 -78.41
N MET A 240 5.03 -13.02 -79.14
CA MET A 240 5.15 -12.49 -80.53
C MET A 240 5.02 -10.94 -80.72
N LYS A 241 5.70 -10.26 -81.68
CA LYS A 241 6.78 -10.65 -82.63
C LYS A 241 7.48 -9.43 -83.29
N ASN A 242 8.60 -9.72 -83.97
CA ASN A 242 9.25 -9.03 -85.12
C ASN A 242 10.48 -8.13 -84.88
N SER A 243 11.53 -8.46 -85.63
CA SER A 243 12.63 -7.60 -86.12
C SER A 243 12.44 -7.43 -87.65
N PRO A 244 13.25 -6.65 -88.41
CA PRO A 244 14.56 -7.15 -88.91
C PRO A 244 15.63 -6.00 -89.07
N ASP A 245 16.81 -6.08 -89.69
CA ASP A 245 17.43 -7.09 -90.59
C ASP A 245 18.99 -6.96 -90.70
N TYR A 246 19.64 -7.85 -91.49
CA TYR A 246 21.06 -7.94 -91.94
C TYR A 246 22.11 -8.33 -90.85
N SER A 247 22.80 -9.50 -90.85
CA SER A 247 23.60 -10.31 -91.84
C SER A 247 25.11 -9.99 -91.81
N CYS A 248 26.09 -10.89 -92.07
CA CYS A 248 26.07 -12.10 -92.90
C CYS A 248 27.23 -13.13 -92.61
N MET A 249 26.88 -14.40 -92.30
CA MET A 249 27.59 -15.71 -92.60
C MET A 249 29.08 -15.90 -92.16
N VAL A 250 29.78 -17.07 -92.23
CA VAL A 250 29.67 -18.35 -93.02
C VAL A 250 30.26 -19.56 -92.22
N GLU A 251 29.53 -20.71 -92.12
CA GLU A 251 29.93 -22.16 -91.98
C GLU A 251 31.06 -22.66 -91.02
N LYS A 252 31.21 -23.93 -90.56
CA LYS A 252 30.44 -25.22 -90.50
C LYS A 252 31.00 -26.15 -89.36
N PRO A 253 30.34 -27.25 -88.96
CA PRO A 253 30.73 -28.13 -87.82
C PRO A 253 31.22 -29.56 -88.20
N ILE A 254 31.66 -30.39 -87.22
CA ILE A 254 31.42 -31.87 -87.06
C ILE A 254 32.28 -32.53 -85.94
N ASN A 255 31.76 -33.64 -85.37
CA ASN A 255 32.20 -34.77 -84.50
C ASN A 255 33.72 -35.05 -84.26
N GLU A 256 34.21 -36.05 -83.49
CA GLU A 256 33.68 -37.23 -82.75
C GLU A 256 34.65 -37.55 -81.56
N LEU A 257 34.22 -37.85 -80.32
CA LEU A 257 33.92 -39.18 -79.76
C LEU A 257 34.98 -40.29 -79.97
N ARG A 258 35.38 -40.95 -78.85
CA ARG A 258 36.10 -42.25 -78.71
C ARG A 258 37.64 -42.27 -78.96
N SER A 259 38.45 -43.07 -78.24
CA SER A 259 38.20 -43.87 -77.02
C SER A 259 39.44 -44.62 -76.45
N PHE A 260 39.29 -45.06 -75.20
CA PHE A 260 39.74 -46.35 -74.61
C PHE A 260 41.18 -46.56 -74.09
N ILE A 261 41.22 -47.19 -72.90
CA ILE A 261 42.24 -48.13 -72.38
C ILE A 261 43.59 -47.46 -71.96
N GLU A 262 44.24 -47.76 -70.83
CA GLU A 262 44.10 -48.87 -69.85
C GLU A 262 44.35 -48.40 -68.39
N VAL A 263 44.15 -49.30 -67.41
CA VAL A 263 44.66 -49.18 -66.03
C VAL A 263 45.52 -50.41 -65.75
N PRO A 264 46.82 -50.24 -65.42
CA PRO A 264 47.33 -50.92 -64.23
C PRO A 264 48.38 -50.14 -63.42
N SER A 265 48.68 -50.70 -62.25
CA SER A 265 49.52 -50.17 -61.18
C SER A 265 51.04 -50.25 -61.38
N GLY A 266 51.75 -49.22 -60.93
CA GLY A 266 52.67 -49.32 -59.79
C GLY A 266 54.15 -49.67 -60.02
N LYS A 267 54.97 -49.27 -59.01
CA LYS A 267 56.43 -49.48 -58.84
C LYS A 267 57.28 -48.65 -59.83
N LYS A 268 58.17 -47.73 -59.40
CA LYS A 268 59.42 -47.78 -58.57
C LYS A 268 60.67 -47.90 -59.44
N GLU A 269 61.83 -47.55 -58.85
CA GLU A 269 63.15 -47.35 -59.46
C GLU A 269 63.23 -46.02 -60.26
N GLU A 270 63.99 -44.99 -59.87
CA GLU A 270 65.33 -44.85 -59.24
C GLU A 270 66.49 -45.29 -60.16
N GLU A 271 66.80 -44.47 -61.16
CA GLU A 271 68.05 -44.57 -61.91
C GLU A 271 69.19 -43.87 -61.14
N VAL A 272 70.27 -44.61 -60.85
CA VAL A 272 71.27 -44.23 -59.84
C VAL A 272 72.35 -43.32 -60.43
N LYS A 273 72.46 -42.08 -59.93
CA LYS A 273 73.67 -41.25 -60.11
C LYS A 273 74.87 -41.91 -59.41
N MET A 274 75.95 -42.14 -60.14
CA MET A 274 77.18 -42.72 -59.61
C MET A 274 77.79 -41.88 -58.48
N SER A 275 77.90 -42.46 -57.29
CA SER A 275 78.56 -41.83 -56.13
C SER A 275 80.08 -41.93 -56.23
N LYS A 276 80.79 -40.81 -56.03
CA LYS A 276 82.24 -40.83 -55.79
C LYS A 276 82.50 -41.39 -54.39
N GLY A 277 83.42 -42.36 -54.27
CA GLY A 277 83.92 -42.83 -52.98
C GLY A 277 84.93 -41.86 -52.35
N TRP A 278 85.33 -42.12 -51.11
CA TRP A 278 86.24 -41.27 -50.33
C TRP A 278 87.35 -42.08 -49.68
N GLN A 279 88.55 -41.51 -49.62
CA GLN A 279 89.70 -42.15 -48.99
C GLN A 279 89.76 -41.77 -47.50
N CYS A 280 89.87 -42.77 -46.61
CA CYS A 280 89.99 -42.53 -45.18
C CYS A 280 91.36 -41.97 -44.81
N ALA A 281 91.40 -40.78 -44.20
CA ALA A 281 92.64 -40.15 -43.75
C ALA A 281 93.42 -40.97 -42.68
N HIS A 282 92.74 -41.86 -41.94
CA HIS A 282 93.36 -42.65 -40.87
C HIS A 282 94.04 -43.95 -41.34
N CYS A 283 93.51 -44.63 -42.36
CA CYS A 283 94.03 -45.93 -42.83
C CYS A 283 94.30 -46.00 -44.33
N THR A 284 94.07 -44.90 -45.07
CA THR A 284 94.21 -44.78 -46.53
C THR A 284 93.30 -45.68 -47.38
N PHE A 285 92.39 -46.46 -46.77
CA PHE A 285 91.40 -47.26 -47.49
C PHE A 285 90.39 -46.40 -48.24
N TYR A 286 89.98 -46.83 -49.44
CA TYR A 286 89.02 -46.11 -50.28
C TYR A 286 87.61 -46.69 -50.13
N ASN A 287 86.79 -46.03 -49.32
CA ASN A 287 85.40 -46.41 -49.07
C ASN A 287 84.56 -46.08 -50.31
N LYS A 288 83.82 -47.07 -50.81
CA LYS A 288 83.04 -46.92 -52.04
C LYS A 288 81.66 -46.32 -51.78
N CYS A 289 81.16 -46.43 -50.56
CA CYS A 289 79.85 -45.93 -50.16
C CYS A 289 79.94 -44.49 -49.60
N PRO A 290 78.96 -43.62 -49.89
CA PRO A 290 78.87 -42.29 -49.27
C PRO A 290 78.43 -42.41 -47.80
N GLY A 291 79.37 -42.22 -46.89
CA GLY A 291 79.18 -42.24 -45.43
C GLY A 291 80.39 -41.62 -44.74
N ARG A 292 80.32 -41.33 -43.43
CA ARG A 292 81.46 -40.72 -42.68
C ARG A 292 82.36 -41.74 -41.98
N VAL A 293 81.94 -43.00 -41.91
CA VAL A 293 82.61 -44.10 -41.19
C VAL A 293 83.37 -44.97 -42.19
N CYS A 294 84.63 -45.31 -41.91
CA CYS A 294 85.43 -46.14 -42.82
C CYS A 294 85.14 -47.64 -42.67
N GLU A 295 84.89 -48.31 -43.80
CA GLU A 295 84.61 -49.76 -43.93
C GLU A 295 85.77 -50.66 -43.46
N MET A 296 86.99 -50.13 -43.25
CA MET A 296 88.18 -50.90 -42.84
C MET A 296 88.85 -50.45 -41.53
N CYS A 297 88.37 -49.39 -40.87
CA CYS A 297 88.87 -49.03 -39.54
C CYS A 297 87.81 -48.44 -38.59
N GLU A 298 86.55 -48.36 -39.03
CA GLU A 298 85.37 -47.93 -38.26
C GLU A 298 85.46 -46.51 -37.64
N GLN A 299 86.52 -45.76 -37.96
CA GLN A 299 86.69 -44.37 -37.58
C GLN A 299 85.85 -43.42 -38.42
N THR A 300 85.37 -42.34 -37.79
CA THR A 300 84.57 -41.30 -38.43
C THR A 300 85.44 -40.10 -38.79
N SER A 301 85.39 -39.62 -40.04
CA SER A 301 86.19 -38.47 -40.45
C SER A 301 85.58 -37.14 -39.98
N GLU A 302 86.22 -36.48 -39.02
CA GLU A 302 85.97 -35.07 -38.72
C GLU A 302 86.45 -34.19 -39.89
N GLY A 303 85.63 -33.22 -40.30
CA GLY A 303 85.74 -32.59 -41.61
C GLY A 303 86.24 -31.15 -41.60
N VAL A 304 86.93 -30.77 -42.68
CA VAL A 304 87.18 -29.37 -43.06
C VAL A 304 86.77 -29.20 -44.52
N SER A 305 86.04 -28.11 -44.81
CA SER A 305 85.56 -27.76 -46.14
C SER A 305 86.65 -27.10 -46.99
N VAL A 306 86.73 -27.48 -48.27
CA VAL A 306 87.37 -26.67 -49.32
C VAL A 306 86.26 -26.16 -50.25
N VAL A 307 86.37 -24.88 -50.65
CA VAL A 307 85.40 -24.19 -51.51
C VAL A 307 85.91 -24.20 -52.94
N GLU A 308 85.06 -24.58 -53.90
CA GLU A 308 85.26 -24.32 -55.33
C GLU A 308 84.06 -23.51 -55.84
N GLU A 309 84.30 -22.32 -56.39
CA GLU A 309 83.27 -21.38 -56.82
C GLU A 309 82.70 -21.77 -58.18
N ASN A 310 81.53 -22.44 -58.21
CA ASN A 310 80.81 -22.73 -59.46
C ASN A 310 79.90 -21.56 -59.87
N THR A 311 80.14 -21.02 -61.07
CA THR A 311 79.45 -19.84 -61.62
C THR A 311 77.97 -20.07 -61.94
N GLU A 312 77.51 -21.32 -62.05
CA GLU A 312 76.07 -21.64 -62.21
C GLU A 312 75.29 -21.39 -60.90
N GLU A 313 75.86 -21.69 -59.73
CA GLU A 313 75.27 -21.30 -58.45
C GLU A 313 75.19 -19.77 -58.33
N ALA A 314 76.21 -19.04 -58.82
CA ALA A 314 76.19 -17.58 -58.81
C ALA A 314 75.06 -17.02 -59.68
N HIS A 315 74.73 -17.65 -60.81
CA HIS A 315 73.62 -17.18 -61.66
C HIS A 315 72.25 -17.49 -61.06
N LEU A 316 72.03 -18.67 -60.47
CA LEU A 316 70.79 -18.95 -59.74
C LEU A 316 70.66 -18.07 -58.49
N LYS A 317 71.73 -17.89 -57.71
CA LYS A 317 71.75 -16.97 -56.55
C LYS A 317 71.43 -15.55 -56.99
N HIS A 318 72.00 -15.05 -58.10
CA HIS A 318 71.69 -13.71 -58.59
C HIS A 318 70.23 -13.57 -59.03
N GLN A 319 69.64 -14.57 -59.71
CA GLN A 319 68.21 -14.55 -60.04
C GLN A 319 67.32 -14.60 -58.79
N ASP A 320 67.69 -15.39 -57.78
CA ASP A 320 66.93 -15.49 -56.53
C ASP A 320 67.14 -14.28 -55.60
N GLU A 321 68.29 -13.61 -55.67
CA GLU A 321 68.56 -12.30 -55.05
C GLU A 321 67.74 -11.20 -55.70
N ILE A 322 67.64 -11.17 -57.04
CA ILE A 322 66.74 -10.26 -57.77
C ILE A 322 65.29 -10.53 -57.35
N ARG A 323 64.86 -11.81 -57.34
CA ARG A 323 63.51 -12.19 -56.92
C ARG A 323 63.22 -11.81 -55.48
N GLN A 324 64.14 -12.07 -54.55
CA GLN A 324 64.01 -11.67 -53.14
C GLN A 324 64.02 -10.15 -52.96
N LYS A 325 64.83 -9.42 -53.72
CA LYS A 325 64.85 -7.95 -53.70
C LYS A 325 63.52 -7.40 -54.19
N GLN A 326 63.01 -7.90 -55.31
CA GLN A 326 61.72 -7.50 -55.86
C GLN A 326 60.57 -7.85 -54.90
N LEU A 327 60.55 -9.05 -54.30
CA LEU A 327 59.58 -9.41 -53.25
C LEU A 327 59.66 -8.51 -52.01
N LYS A 328 60.85 -8.04 -51.62
CA LYS A 328 61.03 -7.07 -50.51
C LYS A 328 60.53 -5.68 -50.91
N GLU A 329 60.78 -5.23 -52.15
CA GLU A 329 60.33 -3.95 -52.66
C GLU A 329 58.80 -3.92 -52.85
N ASP A 330 58.21 -4.97 -53.44
CA ASP A 330 56.77 -5.10 -53.64
C ASP A 330 56.02 -5.32 -52.31
N GLY A 331 56.61 -6.09 -51.38
CA GLY A 331 56.12 -6.18 -50.01
C GLY A 331 56.17 -4.85 -49.26
N ALA A 332 57.22 -4.05 -49.45
CA ALA A 332 57.31 -2.71 -48.86
C ALA A 332 56.28 -1.73 -49.45
N LYS A 333 56.01 -1.80 -50.77
CA LYS A 333 54.92 -1.04 -51.42
C LYS A 333 53.57 -1.42 -50.83
N LEU A 334 53.27 -2.72 -50.72
CA LEU A 334 52.01 -3.20 -50.14
C LEU A 334 51.84 -2.75 -48.68
N VAL A 335 52.89 -2.83 -47.86
CA VAL A 335 52.86 -2.34 -46.47
C VAL A 335 52.68 -0.82 -46.39
N ALA A 336 53.16 -0.05 -47.37
CA ALA A 336 52.87 1.39 -47.44
C ALA A 336 51.39 1.65 -47.77
N LEU A 337 50.82 0.93 -48.74
CA LEU A 337 49.40 1.02 -49.09
C LEU A 337 48.47 0.57 -47.96
N ILE A 338 48.85 -0.46 -47.20
CA ILE A 338 48.10 -0.90 -46.01
C ILE A 338 48.11 0.19 -44.94
N LYS A 339 49.26 0.80 -44.63
CA LYS A 339 49.35 1.90 -43.66
C LYS A 339 48.58 3.16 -44.09
N GLU A 340 48.51 3.42 -45.40
CA GLU A 340 47.62 4.45 -45.94
C GLU A 340 46.15 4.07 -45.71
N GLY A 341 45.76 2.81 -45.99
CA GLY A 341 44.42 2.27 -45.73
C GLY A 341 43.98 2.37 -44.26
N GLU A 342 44.83 1.88 -43.35
CA GLU A 342 44.60 1.89 -41.90
C GLU A 342 44.38 3.32 -41.37
N ALA A 343 45.06 4.33 -41.93
CA ALA A 343 44.90 5.73 -41.55
C ALA A 343 43.50 6.31 -41.87
N TYR A 344 42.74 5.66 -42.76
CA TYR A 344 41.33 5.98 -43.05
C TYR A 344 40.36 4.88 -42.58
N GLY A 345 40.83 3.93 -41.76
CA GLY A 345 39.99 2.89 -41.14
C GLY A 345 39.63 1.70 -42.06
N VAL A 346 40.34 1.53 -43.18
CA VAL A 346 40.17 0.39 -44.10
C VAL A 346 41.09 -0.76 -43.66
N SER A 347 40.61 -2.01 -43.75
CA SER A 347 41.36 -3.17 -43.23
C SER A 347 42.53 -3.60 -44.15
N PRO A 348 43.59 -4.25 -43.60
CA PRO A 348 44.66 -4.82 -44.41
C PRO A 348 44.16 -5.81 -45.47
N GLU A 349 43.13 -6.59 -45.16
CA GLU A 349 42.49 -7.55 -46.06
C GLU A 349 41.73 -6.84 -47.19
N GLU A 350 41.08 -5.71 -46.92
CA GLU A 350 40.42 -4.89 -47.94
C GLU A 350 41.44 -4.27 -48.90
N VAL A 351 42.54 -3.71 -48.37
CA VAL A 351 43.65 -3.18 -49.20
C VAL A 351 44.28 -4.29 -50.03
N TYR A 352 44.61 -5.44 -49.41
CA TYR A 352 45.21 -6.58 -50.10
C TYR A 352 44.31 -7.12 -51.22
N SER A 353 43.02 -7.30 -50.95
CA SER A 353 42.05 -7.82 -51.93
C SER A 353 41.86 -6.85 -53.11
N ALA A 354 41.82 -5.54 -52.85
CA ALA A 354 41.75 -4.52 -53.91
C ALA A 354 43.00 -4.54 -54.79
N VAL A 355 44.21 -4.55 -54.20
CA VAL A 355 45.46 -4.63 -54.95
C VAL A 355 45.54 -5.93 -55.77
N ARG A 356 45.22 -7.09 -55.18
CA ARG A 356 45.29 -8.40 -55.84
C ARG A 356 44.25 -8.54 -56.96
N TYR A 357 43.04 -8.01 -56.80
CA TYR A 357 41.99 -8.11 -57.81
C TYR A 357 42.17 -7.13 -58.97
N SER A 358 42.53 -5.87 -58.70
CA SER A 358 42.49 -4.80 -59.71
C SER A 358 43.86 -4.28 -60.16
N GLY A 359 44.95 -4.66 -59.48
CA GLY A 359 46.28 -4.09 -59.70
C GLY A 359 46.41 -2.60 -59.35
N THR A 360 45.49 -2.05 -58.56
CA THR A 360 45.45 -0.60 -58.28
C THR A 360 46.61 -0.13 -57.39
N GLU A 361 47.26 0.96 -57.82
CA GLU A 361 48.20 1.71 -56.98
C GLU A 361 47.49 2.61 -55.94
N LYS A 362 46.14 2.70 -55.98
CA LYS A 362 45.33 3.53 -55.07
C LYS A 362 44.12 2.74 -54.52
N PRO A 363 44.34 1.84 -53.54
CA PRO A 363 43.31 0.94 -53.03
C PRO A 363 42.13 1.67 -52.38
N LEU A 364 42.40 2.74 -51.61
CA LEU A 364 41.37 3.53 -50.92
C LEU A 364 40.30 4.08 -51.87
N TRP A 365 40.70 4.67 -52.99
CA TRP A 365 39.77 5.22 -53.97
C TRP A 365 38.97 4.10 -54.64
N TRP A 366 39.66 3.02 -55.05
CA TRP A 366 39.05 1.87 -55.71
C TRP A 366 38.00 1.16 -54.82
N LEU A 367 38.28 1.03 -53.52
CA LEU A 367 37.35 0.47 -52.53
C LEU A 367 36.10 1.35 -52.31
N GLN A 368 36.17 2.64 -52.64
CA GLN A 368 35.06 3.60 -52.53
C GLN A 368 34.25 3.73 -53.84
N SER A 369 34.84 3.50 -55.02
CA SER A 369 34.16 3.67 -56.31
C SER A 369 33.83 2.35 -57.03
N GLU A 370 34.77 1.41 -57.11
CA GLU A 370 34.65 0.23 -57.99
C GLU A 370 34.15 -1.03 -57.27
N LEU A 371 34.47 -1.18 -55.98
CA LEU A 371 34.13 -2.37 -55.20
C LEU A 371 32.62 -2.71 -55.26
N VAL A 372 31.74 -1.71 -55.30
CA VAL A 372 30.28 -1.92 -55.37
C VAL A 372 29.91 -2.77 -56.59
N TYR A 373 30.39 -2.41 -57.78
CA TYR A 373 30.12 -3.16 -59.01
C TYR A 373 30.77 -4.56 -59.03
N VAL A 374 31.88 -4.74 -58.30
CA VAL A 374 32.51 -6.07 -58.12
C VAL A 374 31.63 -6.96 -57.26
N LEU A 375 31.08 -6.43 -56.17
CA LEU A 375 30.16 -7.14 -55.29
C LEU A 375 28.81 -7.43 -55.96
N GLU A 376 28.26 -6.51 -56.74
CA GLU A 376 27.07 -6.75 -57.57
C GLU A 376 27.29 -7.92 -58.55
N ARG A 377 28.42 -7.92 -59.28
CA ARG A 377 28.78 -9.03 -60.18
C ARG A 377 29.02 -10.35 -59.45
N LEU A 378 29.50 -10.32 -58.21
CA LEU A 378 29.64 -11.49 -57.34
C LEU A 378 28.25 -12.03 -56.96
N ILE A 379 27.33 -11.16 -56.53
CA ILE A 379 25.93 -11.50 -56.19
C ILE A 379 25.22 -12.11 -57.40
N ASP A 380 25.36 -11.53 -58.58
CA ASP A 380 24.76 -12.07 -59.81
C ASP A 380 25.31 -13.48 -60.14
N ALA A 381 26.63 -13.66 -60.11
CA ALA A 381 27.27 -14.94 -60.37
C ALA A 381 26.90 -15.99 -59.31
N ALA A 382 26.83 -15.60 -58.03
CA ALA A 382 26.41 -16.47 -56.94
C ALA A 382 24.93 -16.88 -57.07
N SER A 383 24.04 -15.93 -57.39
CA SER A 383 22.60 -16.18 -57.58
C SER A 383 22.35 -17.11 -58.78
N GLN A 384 23.05 -16.90 -59.90
CA GLN A 384 22.98 -17.77 -61.08
C GLN A 384 23.49 -19.20 -60.79
N LYS A 385 24.53 -19.35 -59.96
CA LYS A 385 25.16 -20.65 -59.63
C LYS A 385 24.48 -21.39 -58.46
N ALA A 386 23.79 -20.69 -57.56
CA ALA A 386 23.11 -21.25 -56.39
C ALA A 386 21.76 -21.89 -56.71
N GLY A 387 21.03 -21.37 -57.71
CA GLY A 387 19.62 -21.69 -57.91
C GLY A 387 18.71 -21.09 -56.83
N SER A 388 17.41 -21.38 -56.89
CA SER A 388 16.42 -20.73 -56.03
C SER A 388 16.46 -21.14 -54.55
N GLU A 389 17.15 -22.24 -54.19
CA GLU A 389 17.15 -22.79 -52.82
C GLU A 389 17.78 -21.87 -51.75
N LEU A 390 18.62 -20.91 -52.13
CA LEU A 390 19.35 -20.03 -51.20
C LEU A 390 18.90 -18.56 -51.26
N GLY A 391 18.00 -18.23 -52.20
CA GLY A 391 17.47 -16.88 -52.45
C GLY A 391 18.52 -15.87 -52.90
N ALA A 392 18.23 -14.59 -52.66
CA ALA A 392 19.16 -13.51 -52.92
C ALA A 392 20.27 -13.45 -51.86
N PHE A 393 21.47 -13.04 -52.29
CA PHE A 393 22.63 -12.79 -51.43
C PHE A 393 22.72 -11.29 -51.12
N THR A 394 23.29 -10.91 -49.97
CA THR A 394 23.48 -9.47 -49.63
C THR A 394 24.89 -8.97 -49.96
N PRO A 395 25.09 -7.65 -50.15
CA PRO A 395 26.42 -7.06 -50.31
C PRO A 395 27.40 -7.42 -49.20
N ASP A 396 26.93 -7.58 -47.96
CA ASP A 396 27.76 -8.00 -46.81
C ASP A 396 28.26 -9.45 -46.94
N GLU A 397 27.42 -10.36 -47.42
CA GLU A 397 27.81 -11.75 -47.68
C GLU A 397 28.78 -11.86 -48.87
N ALA A 398 28.56 -11.05 -49.91
CA ALA A 398 29.48 -10.94 -51.03
C ALA A 398 30.84 -10.34 -50.58
N ARG A 399 30.83 -9.25 -49.79
CA ARG A 399 32.05 -8.61 -49.27
C ARG A 399 32.82 -9.55 -48.37
N SER A 400 32.15 -10.25 -47.45
CA SER A 400 32.78 -11.19 -46.52
C SER A 400 33.45 -12.36 -47.27
N ALA A 401 32.80 -12.91 -48.29
CA ALA A 401 33.40 -13.95 -49.13
C ALA A 401 34.56 -13.43 -49.98
N TRP A 402 34.41 -12.26 -50.62
CA TRP A 402 35.44 -11.62 -51.45
C TRP A 402 36.73 -11.32 -50.68
N LEU A 403 36.60 -10.80 -49.45
CA LEU A 403 37.74 -10.55 -48.56
C LEU A 403 38.38 -11.85 -48.06
N SER A 404 37.58 -12.87 -47.74
CA SER A 404 38.08 -14.17 -47.29
C SER A 404 38.92 -14.89 -48.36
N CYS A 405 38.58 -14.70 -49.64
CA CYS A 405 39.33 -15.22 -50.80
C CYS A 405 40.42 -14.26 -51.30
N GLY A 406 40.70 -13.17 -50.58
CA GLY A 406 41.72 -12.18 -50.94
C GLY A 406 41.51 -11.53 -52.31
N GLY A 407 40.25 -11.32 -52.71
CA GLY A 407 39.85 -10.71 -53.98
C GLY A 407 39.60 -11.68 -55.15
N ASP A 408 39.77 -13.00 -54.98
CA ASP A 408 39.48 -13.95 -56.06
C ASP A 408 37.96 -14.12 -56.29
N MET A 409 37.51 -13.89 -57.52
CA MET A 409 36.07 -13.90 -57.85
C MET A 409 35.46 -15.30 -57.94
N GLU A 410 36.18 -16.30 -58.46
CA GLU A 410 35.59 -17.64 -58.58
C GLU A 410 35.59 -18.32 -57.20
N GLU A 411 36.67 -18.18 -56.43
CA GLU A 411 36.72 -18.69 -55.07
C GLU A 411 35.66 -18.01 -54.19
N ALA A 412 35.50 -16.69 -54.26
CA ALA A 412 34.51 -15.95 -53.47
C ALA A 412 33.06 -16.29 -53.84
N VAL A 413 32.74 -16.48 -55.13
CA VAL A 413 31.40 -16.96 -55.55
C VAL A 413 31.10 -18.33 -54.95
N ASN A 414 32.05 -19.26 -55.00
CA ASN A 414 31.88 -20.58 -54.38
C ASN A 414 31.73 -20.49 -52.85
N LEU A 415 32.57 -19.70 -52.19
CA LEU A 415 32.54 -19.53 -50.73
C LEU A 415 31.25 -18.87 -50.24
N CYS A 416 30.74 -17.86 -50.95
CA CYS A 416 29.49 -17.18 -50.61
C CYS A 416 28.29 -18.16 -50.63
N ILE A 417 28.21 -19.01 -51.67
CA ILE A 417 27.20 -20.06 -51.80
C ILE A 417 27.29 -21.09 -50.66
N ILE A 418 28.51 -21.53 -50.33
CA ILE A 418 28.77 -22.51 -49.25
C ILE A 418 28.37 -21.92 -47.89
N GLN A 419 28.79 -20.68 -47.59
CA GLN A 419 28.42 -20.00 -46.35
C GLN A 419 26.90 -19.81 -46.24
N ARG A 420 26.23 -19.35 -47.30
CA ARG A 420 24.77 -19.17 -47.33
C ARG A 420 24.03 -20.49 -47.08
N ARG A 421 24.49 -21.60 -47.68
CA ARG A 421 23.95 -22.95 -47.43
C ARG A 421 24.07 -23.36 -45.96
N ILE A 422 25.25 -23.19 -45.35
CA ILE A 422 25.50 -23.52 -43.94
C ILE A 422 24.54 -22.75 -43.02
N LYS A 423 24.35 -21.43 -43.25
CA LYS A 423 23.43 -20.58 -42.47
C LYS A 423 21.97 -21.05 -42.57
N VAL A 424 21.53 -21.48 -43.75
CA VAL A 424 20.18 -22.03 -43.98
C VAL A 424 20.02 -23.36 -43.26
N GLU A 425 21.00 -24.26 -43.36
CA GLU A 425 20.98 -25.58 -42.72
C GLU A 425 21.05 -25.48 -41.18
N GLU A 426 21.82 -24.53 -40.64
CA GLU A 426 21.88 -24.21 -39.21
C GLU A 426 20.50 -23.79 -38.66
N LEU A 427 19.82 -22.82 -39.28
CA LEU A 427 18.49 -22.39 -38.86
C LEU A 427 17.43 -23.48 -39.06
N CYS A 428 17.51 -24.28 -40.14
CA CYS A 428 16.66 -25.45 -40.31
C CYS A 428 16.84 -26.46 -39.15
N SER A 429 18.08 -26.68 -38.68
CA SER A 429 18.38 -27.61 -37.58
C SER A 429 17.78 -27.19 -36.23
N LEU A 430 17.57 -25.89 -36.04
CA LEU A 430 16.88 -25.31 -34.87
C LEU A 430 15.34 -25.43 -34.94
N GLY A 431 14.81 -26.10 -35.97
CA GLY A 431 13.38 -26.39 -36.13
C GLY A 431 12.64 -25.51 -37.15
N PHE A 432 13.31 -24.53 -37.76
CA PHE A 432 12.70 -23.64 -38.75
C PHE A 432 12.69 -24.29 -40.15
N GLN A 433 11.78 -25.24 -40.35
CA GLN A 433 11.70 -26.05 -41.58
C GLN A 433 11.22 -25.28 -42.83
N ASP A 434 10.68 -24.07 -42.65
CA ASP A 434 10.21 -23.20 -43.74
C ASP A 434 11.41 -22.46 -44.38
N ARG A 435 11.98 -23.08 -45.42
CA ARG A 435 13.17 -22.57 -46.12
C ARG A 435 12.98 -21.16 -46.67
N ASP A 436 11.81 -20.82 -47.20
CA ASP A 436 11.57 -19.49 -47.78
C ASP A 436 11.62 -18.41 -46.69
N LYS A 437 11.00 -18.66 -45.53
CA LYS A 437 11.11 -17.77 -44.36
C LYS A 437 12.53 -17.69 -43.80
N VAL A 438 13.25 -18.81 -43.74
CA VAL A 438 14.67 -18.84 -43.29
C VAL A 438 15.55 -18.00 -44.22
N VAL A 439 15.44 -18.20 -45.53
CA VAL A 439 16.19 -17.46 -46.56
C VAL A 439 15.86 -15.96 -46.53
N ALA A 440 14.58 -15.59 -46.38
CA ALA A 440 14.17 -14.21 -46.20
C ALA A 440 14.76 -13.59 -44.92
N ALA A 441 14.70 -14.29 -43.78
CA ALA A 441 15.25 -13.81 -42.52
C ALA A 441 16.79 -13.63 -42.57
N ILE A 442 17.53 -14.48 -43.29
CA ILE A 442 18.99 -14.29 -43.49
C ILE A 442 19.27 -13.11 -44.45
N TYR A 443 18.39 -12.81 -45.41
CA TYR A 443 18.51 -11.63 -46.26
C TYR A 443 18.24 -10.33 -45.48
N GLU A 444 17.12 -10.26 -44.75
CA GLU A 444 16.79 -9.14 -43.85
C GLU A 444 17.85 -8.91 -42.76
N SER A 445 18.53 -9.99 -42.33
CA SER A 445 19.61 -9.92 -41.35
C SER A 445 21.00 -9.63 -41.92
N ALA A 446 21.12 -9.31 -43.21
CA ALA A 446 22.39 -9.12 -43.92
C ALA A 446 23.40 -10.25 -43.64
N GLY A 447 22.96 -11.50 -43.80
CA GLY A 447 23.79 -12.69 -43.64
C GLY A 447 24.06 -13.11 -42.19
N SER A 448 23.39 -12.53 -41.20
CA SER A 448 23.62 -12.80 -39.77
C SER A 448 22.64 -13.83 -39.20
N VAL A 449 23.14 -15.01 -38.82
CA VAL A 449 22.33 -16.11 -38.26
C VAL A 449 21.61 -15.70 -36.97
N ALA A 450 22.31 -15.07 -36.02
CA ALA A 450 21.71 -14.66 -34.73
C ALA A 450 20.56 -13.66 -34.89
N ARG A 451 20.69 -12.72 -35.84
CA ARG A 451 19.60 -11.78 -36.18
C ARG A 451 18.45 -12.48 -36.91
N ALA A 452 18.75 -13.37 -37.87
CA ALA A 452 17.74 -14.16 -38.58
C ALA A 452 16.94 -15.07 -37.62
N LEU A 453 17.60 -15.72 -36.67
CA LEU A 453 16.97 -16.50 -35.60
C LEU A 453 15.99 -15.64 -34.77
N SER A 454 16.37 -14.41 -34.44
CA SER A 454 15.51 -13.47 -33.70
C SER A 454 14.27 -13.05 -34.52
N ILE A 455 14.43 -12.83 -35.82
CA ILE A 455 13.32 -12.55 -36.76
C ILE A 455 12.36 -13.74 -36.82
N LEU A 456 12.89 -14.96 -36.93
CA LEU A 456 12.09 -16.20 -37.00
C LEU A 456 11.39 -16.56 -35.68
N GLN A 457 12.01 -16.27 -34.53
CA GLN A 457 11.44 -16.54 -33.22
C GLN A 457 10.31 -15.58 -32.84
N LYS A 458 10.39 -14.29 -33.24
CA LYS A 458 9.43 -13.27 -32.79
C LYS A 458 7.95 -13.63 -33.08
N PRO A 459 7.56 -14.07 -34.29
CA PRO A 459 6.17 -14.47 -34.57
C PRO A 459 5.66 -15.66 -33.73
N LEU A 460 6.55 -16.54 -33.27
CA LEU A 460 6.19 -17.67 -32.39
C LEU A 460 5.93 -17.23 -30.95
N LEU A 461 6.60 -16.15 -30.52
CA LEU A 461 6.44 -15.55 -29.20
C LEU A 461 5.29 -14.54 -29.13
N GLU A 462 4.87 -13.94 -30.25
CA GLU A 462 3.82 -12.92 -30.31
C GLU A 462 2.50 -13.34 -29.61
N PRO A 463 1.96 -14.57 -29.76
CA PRO A 463 0.74 -14.98 -29.04
C PRO A 463 0.95 -15.17 -27.54
N PHE A 464 2.18 -15.43 -27.09
CA PHE A 464 2.52 -15.46 -25.66
C PHE A 464 2.69 -14.03 -25.11
N LEU A 465 3.37 -13.16 -25.87
CA LEU A 465 3.52 -11.74 -25.56
C LEU A 465 2.15 -11.09 -25.39
N GLN A 466 1.25 -11.27 -26.36
CA GLN A 466 -0.12 -10.74 -26.30
C GLN A 466 -0.83 -11.18 -25.01
N ARG A 467 -0.84 -12.48 -24.67
CA ARG A 467 -1.44 -12.99 -23.42
C ARG A 467 -0.79 -12.48 -22.13
N VAL A 468 0.45 -12.02 -22.17
CA VAL A 468 1.13 -11.39 -21.01
C VAL A 468 0.68 -9.94 -20.81
N TRP A 469 0.12 -9.29 -21.85
CA TRP A 469 -0.42 -7.92 -21.81
C TRP A 469 -1.96 -7.86 -21.95
N GLU A 470 -2.65 -9.00 -21.92
CA GLU A 470 -4.11 -9.06 -21.89
C GLU A 470 -4.62 -8.96 -20.44
N ASP A 471 -5.17 -7.80 -20.05
CA ASP A 471 -5.64 -7.49 -18.68
C ASP A 471 -6.73 -8.42 -18.11
N LYS A 472 -7.28 -9.32 -18.93
CA LYS A 472 -8.32 -10.27 -18.53
C LYS A 472 -7.69 -11.47 -17.82
N GLU A 473 -7.63 -11.38 -16.50
CA GLU A 473 -7.47 -12.55 -15.63
C GLU A 473 -8.50 -13.62 -16.02
N VAL A 474 -8.03 -14.71 -16.63
CA VAL A 474 -8.88 -15.84 -17.02
C VAL A 474 -9.54 -16.38 -15.75
N PRO A 475 -10.89 -16.45 -15.67
CA PRO A 475 -11.56 -16.91 -14.47
C PRO A 475 -11.08 -18.29 -14.01
N PHE A 476 -11.10 -18.56 -12.70
CA PHE A 476 -10.70 -19.85 -12.15
C PHE A 476 -11.79 -20.90 -12.44
N GLN A 477 -11.73 -21.52 -13.62
CA GLN A 477 -12.70 -22.53 -14.07
C GLN A 477 -12.42 -23.90 -13.42
N LEU A 478 -13.16 -24.21 -12.36
CA LEU A 478 -13.08 -25.49 -11.63
C LEU A 478 -13.33 -26.73 -12.52
N ASP A 479 -14.05 -26.56 -13.63
CA ASP A 479 -14.42 -27.63 -14.57
C ASP A 479 -13.38 -27.89 -15.68
N SER A 480 -12.20 -27.28 -15.61
CA SER A 480 -11.14 -27.51 -16.60
C SER A 480 -10.74 -28.99 -16.66
N ALA A 481 -10.73 -29.56 -17.87
CA ALA A 481 -10.28 -30.91 -18.13
C ALA A 481 -8.80 -31.14 -17.74
N ASP A 482 -7.95 -30.10 -17.82
CA ASP A 482 -6.57 -30.16 -17.32
C ASP A 482 -6.52 -29.86 -15.81
N LYS A 483 -6.73 -30.90 -15.02
CA LYS A 483 -6.54 -30.87 -13.55
C LYS A 483 -5.10 -30.48 -13.16
N GLN A 484 -4.10 -30.83 -13.96
CA GLN A 484 -2.70 -30.50 -13.68
C GLN A 484 -2.43 -28.99 -13.88
N ALA A 485 -3.12 -28.32 -14.81
CA ALA A 485 -3.12 -26.86 -14.90
C ALA A 485 -3.79 -26.21 -13.68
N LEU A 486 -4.95 -26.69 -13.24
CA LEU A 486 -5.64 -26.15 -12.05
C LEU A 486 -4.79 -26.29 -10.79
N LEU A 487 -4.14 -27.44 -10.57
CA LEU A 487 -3.28 -27.67 -9.41
C LEU A 487 -2.03 -26.79 -9.41
N ARG A 488 -1.37 -26.63 -10.56
CA ARG A 488 -0.27 -25.65 -10.74
C ARG A 488 -0.74 -24.22 -10.48
N ARG A 489 -1.94 -23.86 -10.94
CA ARG A 489 -2.54 -22.54 -10.77
C ARG A 489 -2.86 -22.24 -9.30
N LEU A 490 -3.53 -23.16 -8.58
CA LEU A 490 -3.77 -23.06 -7.14
C LEU A 490 -2.47 -22.91 -6.34
N LEU A 491 -1.46 -23.73 -6.67
CA LEU A 491 -0.16 -23.69 -6.02
C LEU A 491 0.54 -22.34 -6.22
N ALA A 492 0.44 -21.74 -7.41
CA ALA A 492 1.12 -20.49 -7.76
C ALA A 492 0.38 -19.22 -7.31
N GLU A 493 -0.91 -19.10 -7.60
CA GLU A 493 -1.72 -17.90 -7.29
C GLU A 493 -1.98 -17.77 -5.78
N HIS A 494 -2.26 -18.89 -5.10
CA HIS A 494 -2.54 -18.90 -3.66
C HIS A 494 -1.34 -19.34 -2.79
N ALA A 495 -0.16 -19.56 -3.38
CA ALA A 495 1.09 -19.93 -2.71
C ALA A 495 0.89 -21.03 -1.64
N LEU A 496 0.30 -22.17 -2.03
CA LEU A 496 0.03 -23.29 -1.13
C LEU A 496 1.32 -24.04 -0.79
N HIS A 497 1.43 -24.55 0.45
CA HIS A 497 2.69 -25.14 0.95
C HIS A 497 3.12 -26.45 0.27
N SER A 498 2.22 -27.15 -0.43
CA SER A 498 2.54 -28.41 -1.12
C SER A 498 1.51 -28.77 -2.20
N TRP A 499 1.91 -29.66 -3.11
CA TRP A 499 1.04 -30.20 -4.16
C TRP A 499 -0.21 -30.89 -3.59
N GLY A 500 -0.04 -31.76 -2.58
CA GLY A 500 -1.16 -32.46 -1.93
C GLY A 500 -2.15 -31.50 -1.23
N ARG A 501 -1.73 -30.28 -0.87
CA ARG A 501 -2.63 -29.22 -0.40
C ARG A 501 -3.42 -28.57 -1.54
N ALA A 502 -2.82 -28.37 -2.72
CA ALA A 502 -3.58 -27.97 -3.91
C ALA A 502 -4.63 -29.05 -4.29
N GLU A 503 -4.29 -30.33 -4.18
CA GLU A 503 -5.21 -31.44 -4.42
C GLU A 503 -6.34 -31.51 -3.37
N LEU A 504 -6.01 -31.31 -2.09
CA LEU A 504 -6.99 -31.21 -1.01
C LEU A 504 -7.97 -30.05 -1.27
N ALA A 505 -7.48 -28.85 -1.58
CA ALA A 505 -8.30 -27.68 -1.88
C ALA A 505 -9.23 -27.92 -3.09
N LEU A 506 -8.69 -28.42 -4.21
CA LEU A 506 -9.48 -28.72 -5.41
C LEU A 506 -10.58 -29.76 -5.11
N SER A 507 -10.23 -30.82 -4.37
CA SER A 507 -11.20 -31.88 -4.00
C SER A 507 -12.31 -31.40 -3.07
N LEU A 508 -12.04 -30.42 -2.21
CA LEU A 508 -13.04 -29.80 -1.32
C LEU A 508 -13.96 -28.87 -2.09
N LEU A 509 -13.46 -28.16 -3.10
CA LEU A 509 -14.27 -27.31 -3.98
C LEU A 509 -15.19 -28.14 -4.87
N HIS A 510 -14.73 -29.26 -5.41
CA HIS A 510 -15.57 -30.21 -6.17
C HIS A 510 -16.62 -30.93 -5.30
N GLU A 511 -16.29 -31.34 -4.07
CA GLU A 511 -17.29 -31.83 -3.10
C GLU A 511 -18.23 -30.73 -2.56
N GLY A 512 -17.87 -29.46 -2.76
CA GLY A 512 -18.58 -28.32 -2.21
C GLY A 512 -19.96 -28.09 -2.84
N GLU A 513 -20.14 -28.39 -4.13
CA GLU A 513 -21.34 -28.01 -4.90
C GLU A 513 -21.66 -26.51 -4.67
N GLU A 514 -20.69 -25.64 -5.00
CA GLU A 514 -20.68 -24.18 -4.80
C GLU A 514 -20.79 -23.66 -3.34
N ARG A 515 -21.08 -24.51 -2.34
CA ARG A 515 -21.20 -24.10 -0.92
C ARG A 515 -19.91 -23.51 -0.30
N TYR A 516 -18.75 -23.74 -0.91
CA TYR A 516 -17.47 -23.22 -0.42
C TYR A 516 -16.84 -22.26 -1.43
N ASN A 517 -16.43 -21.09 -0.97
CA ASN A 517 -15.66 -20.15 -1.79
C ASN A 517 -14.19 -20.60 -1.88
N LEU A 518 -13.58 -20.44 -3.07
CA LEU A 518 -12.16 -20.71 -3.34
C LEU A 518 -11.23 -20.18 -2.24
N GLN A 519 -11.42 -18.92 -1.81
CA GLN A 519 -10.54 -18.28 -0.85
C GLN A 519 -10.66 -18.88 0.56
N ASP A 520 -11.86 -19.26 1.00
CA ASP A 520 -12.07 -19.87 2.32
C ASP A 520 -11.47 -21.28 2.39
N VAL A 521 -11.59 -22.06 1.30
CA VAL A 521 -10.95 -23.38 1.20
C VAL A 521 -9.43 -23.26 1.17
N VAL A 522 -8.90 -22.30 0.40
CA VAL A 522 -7.46 -22.00 0.34
C VAL A 522 -6.90 -21.63 1.70
N GLU A 523 -7.60 -20.79 2.48
CA GLU A 523 -7.17 -20.39 3.82
C GLU A 523 -7.25 -21.58 4.80
N ALA A 524 -8.34 -22.35 4.79
CA ALA A 524 -8.47 -23.54 5.64
C ALA A 524 -7.42 -24.62 5.34
N VAL A 525 -7.01 -24.77 4.07
CA VAL A 525 -5.97 -25.70 3.60
C VAL A 525 -4.54 -25.12 3.76
N ARG A 526 -4.39 -23.84 4.08
CA ARG A 526 -3.12 -23.25 4.56
C ARG A 526 -2.87 -23.56 6.03
N GLU A 527 -3.91 -23.53 6.87
CA GLU A 527 -3.77 -23.85 8.29
C GLU A 527 -3.75 -25.37 8.56
N SER A 528 -4.61 -26.16 7.90
CA SER A 528 -4.73 -27.59 8.17
C SER A 528 -4.52 -28.47 6.92
N GLN A 529 -4.41 -29.78 7.16
CA GLN A 529 -4.40 -30.85 6.15
C GLN A 529 -5.44 -31.95 6.45
N ASP A 530 -6.20 -31.82 7.54
CA ASP A 530 -7.27 -32.73 7.94
C ASP A 530 -8.57 -32.32 7.24
N ARG A 531 -9.09 -33.20 6.38
CA ARG A 531 -10.30 -32.97 5.57
C ARG A 531 -11.54 -32.68 6.43
N ASP A 532 -11.70 -33.40 7.53
CA ASP A 532 -12.91 -33.35 8.35
C ASP A 532 -12.84 -32.25 9.41
N PHE A 533 -11.63 -31.85 9.82
CA PHE A 533 -11.40 -30.57 10.48
C PHE A 533 -11.72 -29.38 9.57
N ILE A 534 -11.22 -29.39 8.33
CA ILE A 534 -11.45 -28.29 7.36
C ILE A 534 -12.93 -28.14 7.04
N LYS A 535 -13.66 -29.24 6.77
CA LYS A 535 -15.11 -29.20 6.56
C LYS A 535 -15.86 -28.54 7.72
N ARG A 536 -15.60 -28.96 8.96
CA ARG A 536 -16.19 -28.34 10.16
C ARG A 536 -15.85 -26.85 10.30
N MET A 537 -14.64 -26.44 9.91
CA MET A 537 -14.22 -25.03 9.94
C MET A 537 -14.86 -24.19 8.83
N LEU A 538 -15.25 -24.79 7.70
CA LEU A 538 -15.99 -24.15 6.60
C LEU A 538 -17.51 -24.06 6.87
N THR A 539 -18.06 -24.97 7.69
CA THR A 539 -19.50 -25.02 8.05
C THR A 539 -19.74 -24.72 9.53
N GLN A 540 -19.07 -23.71 10.09
CA GLN A 540 -19.24 -23.36 11.50
C GLN A 540 -20.56 -22.60 11.71
N GLU A 541 -21.41 -23.10 12.60
CA GLU A 541 -22.73 -22.50 12.86
C GLU A 541 -22.63 -21.27 13.78
N CYS A 542 -23.38 -20.22 13.43
CA CYS A 542 -23.58 -19.04 14.26
C CYS A 542 -24.41 -19.38 15.51
N ALA A 543 -23.86 -19.13 16.70
CA ALA A 543 -24.50 -19.41 17.99
C ALA A 543 -25.78 -18.57 18.29
N VAL A 544 -26.21 -17.69 17.37
CA VAL A 544 -27.41 -16.84 17.51
C VAL A 544 -28.49 -17.19 16.49
N CYS A 545 -28.12 -17.50 15.25
CA CYS A 545 -29.07 -17.72 14.14
C CYS A 545 -28.86 -19.04 13.37
N SER A 546 -27.94 -19.90 13.80
CA SER A 546 -27.55 -21.17 13.16
C SER A 546 -27.10 -21.08 11.70
N TRP A 547 -26.88 -19.88 11.14
CA TRP A 547 -26.30 -19.74 9.81
C TRP A 547 -24.87 -20.30 9.78
N GLN A 548 -24.62 -21.22 8.86
CA GLN A 548 -23.32 -21.85 8.62
C GLN A 548 -22.42 -20.92 7.82
N LEU A 549 -21.23 -20.63 8.36
CA LEU A 549 -20.20 -19.79 7.74
C LEU A 549 -18.80 -20.39 7.98
N PRO A 550 -17.84 -20.10 7.09
CA PRO A 550 -16.42 -20.31 7.36
C PRO A 550 -15.95 -19.52 8.60
N ARG A 551 -15.21 -20.18 9.50
CA ARG A 551 -14.84 -19.62 10.82
C ARG A 551 -13.96 -18.36 10.76
N ASN A 552 -13.16 -18.21 9.70
CA ASN A 552 -12.41 -16.98 9.37
C ASN A 552 -13.32 -15.75 9.19
N LYS A 553 -14.58 -15.94 8.76
CA LYS A 553 -15.58 -14.89 8.54
C LYS A 553 -16.47 -14.61 9.75
N MET A 554 -16.31 -15.35 10.84
CA MET A 554 -17.11 -15.19 12.06
C MET A 554 -16.44 -14.23 13.05
N ARG A 555 -17.21 -13.76 14.03
CA ARG A 555 -16.74 -12.95 15.16
C ARG A 555 -16.94 -13.72 16.46
N SER A 556 -15.96 -13.63 17.36
CA SER A 556 -16.03 -14.12 18.74
C SER A 556 -15.42 -13.05 19.65
N LEU A 557 -15.94 -12.90 20.87
CA LEU A 557 -15.35 -11.98 21.85
C LEU A 557 -14.12 -12.62 22.50
N THR A 558 -13.17 -11.80 22.95
CA THR A 558 -12.01 -12.29 23.72
C THR A 558 -12.39 -13.01 25.03
N SER A 559 -13.63 -12.82 25.49
CA SER A 559 -14.17 -13.42 26.72
C SER A 559 -14.94 -14.73 26.51
N CYS A 560 -15.22 -15.15 25.27
CA CYS A 560 -15.99 -16.38 25.01
C CYS A 560 -15.76 -16.96 23.61
N GLU A 561 -15.71 -18.29 23.49
CA GLU A 561 -15.48 -18.99 22.21
C GLU A 561 -16.71 -19.03 21.27
N CYS A 562 -17.81 -18.37 21.64
CA CYS A 562 -19.03 -18.28 20.83
C CYS A 562 -18.76 -17.65 19.46
N CYS A 563 -18.93 -18.45 18.40
CA CYS A 563 -18.80 -18.00 17.02
C CYS A 563 -20.13 -17.39 16.54
N ILE A 564 -20.10 -16.13 16.11
CA ILE A 564 -21.28 -15.34 15.73
C ILE A 564 -21.06 -14.81 14.30
N CYS A 565 -22.09 -14.80 13.45
CA CYS A 565 -21.99 -14.20 12.11
C CYS A 565 -21.83 -12.67 12.18
N PRO A 566 -21.24 -12.02 11.15
CA PRO A 566 -21.07 -10.57 11.12
C PRO A 566 -22.37 -9.79 11.37
N ASP A 567 -23.50 -10.26 10.85
CA ASP A 567 -24.77 -9.54 10.93
C ASP A 567 -25.40 -9.60 12.32
N CYS A 568 -25.42 -10.76 12.98
CA CYS A 568 -25.87 -10.88 14.37
C CYS A 568 -24.97 -10.09 15.33
N PHE A 569 -23.66 -10.06 15.07
CA PHE A 569 -22.71 -9.25 15.84
C PHE A 569 -22.97 -7.75 15.65
N ARG A 570 -23.02 -7.27 14.40
CA ARG A 570 -23.34 -5.88 14.03
C ARG A 570 -24.68 -5.44 14.62
N MET A 571 -25.74 -6.22 14.42
CA MET A 571 -27.09 -5.89 14.88
C MET A 571 -27.16 -5.78 16.41
N HIS A 572 -26.67 -6.79 17.14
CA HIS A 572 -26.69 -6.79 18.60
C HIS A 572 -25.91 -5.64 19.20
N PHE A 573 -24.69 -5.36 18.72
CA PHE A 573 -23.90 -4.26 19.26
C PHE A 573 -24.44 -2.89 18.83
N THR A 574 -24.96 -2.71 17.62
CA THR A 574 -25.66 -1.46 17.22
C THR A 574 -26.85 -1.17 18.15
N VAL A 575 -27.69 -2.17 18.42
CA VAL A 575 -28.82 -2.04 19.37
C VAL A 575 -28.32 -1.80 20.80
N ALA A 576 -27.27 -2.50 21.24
CA ALA A 576 -26.69 -2.31 22.57
C ALA A 576 -26.05 -0.92 22.77
N VAL A 577 -25.53 -0.30 21.71
CA VAL A 577 -25.01 1.07 21.72
C VAL A 577 -26.14 2.10 21.68
N LYS A 578 -27.18 1.89 20.87
CA LYS A 578 -28.28 2.86 20.72
C LYS A 578 -29.25 2.85 21.92
N GLU A 579 -29.62 1.68 22.44
CA GLU A 579 -30.74 1.52 23.39
C GLU A 579 -30.33 1.07 24.80
N LYS A 580 -29.16 0.45 24.96
CA LYS A 580 -28.73 -0.20 26.21
C LYS A 580 -27.59 0.57 26.90
N HIS A 581 -27.35 0.23 28.17
CA HIS A 581 -26.21 0.77 28.92
C HIS A 581 -24.92 0.02 28.54
N ILE A 582 -23.77 0.69 28.60
CA ILE A 582 -22.48 0.14 28.14
C ILE A 582 -22.08 -1.18 28.82
N ARG A 583 -22.50 -1.40 30.09
CA ARG A 583 -22.32 -2.70 30.80
C ARG A 583 -23.21 -3.86 30.28
N LYS A 584 -24.02 -3.66 29.24
CA LYS A 584 -24.79 -4.72 28.54
C LYS A 584 -24.35 -4.93 27.07
N MET A 585 -23.17 -4.41 26.73
CA MET A 585 -22.40 -4.85 25.57
C MET A 585 -21.64 -6.13 25.96
N VAL A 586 -22.35 -7.26 25.86
CA VAL A 586 -21.87 -8.61 26.21
C VAL A 586 -22.19 -9.59 25.08
N CYS A 587 -21.77 -10.85 25.16
CA CYS A 587 -22.05 -11.86 24.13
C CYS A 587 -23.57 -12.05 23.90
N PRO A 588 -24.08 -11.98 22.65
CA PRO A 588 -25.49 -12.26 22.35
C PRO A 588 -25.88 -13.74 22.53
N ALA A 589 -24.92 -14.67 22.62
CA ALA A 589 -25.18 -16.11 22.73
C ALA A 589 -25.08 -16.65 24.17
N CYS A 590 -24.24 -16.06 25.03
CA CYS A 590 -24.01 -16.55 26.39
C CYS A 590 -24.05 -15.46 27.50
N GLU A 591 -24.35 -14.20 27.16
CA GLU A 591 -24.35 -13.02 28.06
C GLU A 591 -23.03 -12.70 28.81
N GLU A 592 -21.96 -13.47 28.63
CA GLU A 592 -20.62 -13.16 29.18
C GLU A 592 -19.95 -11.97 28.46
N PRO A 593 -19.07 -11.20 29.15
CA PRO A 593 -18.60 -11.41 30.52
C PRO A 593 -19.37 -10.62 31.61
N GLU A 594 -19.71 -11.24 32.75
CA GLU A 594 -20.24 -10.51 33.93
C GLU A 594 -19.14 -9.78 34.74
N ILE A 595 -18.51 -8.75 34.13
CA ILE A 595 -17.42 -8.02 34.78
C ILE A 595 -17.93 -7.05 35.86
N SER A 596 -17.61 -7.37 37.11
CA SER A 596 -17.88 -6.49 38.26
C SER A 596 -16.79 -5.43 38.47
N ASP A 597 -15.51 -5.79 38.31
CA ASP A 597 -14.37 -4.88 38.48
C ASP A 597 -14.32 -3.74 37.43
N GLU A 598 -13.65 -2.63 37.75
CA GLU A 598 -13.48 -1.51 36.82
C GLU A 598 -12.20 -1.60 35.96
N GLY A 599 -11.17 -2.33 36.40
CA GLY A 599 -9.93 -2.54 35.64
C GLY A 599 -10.08 -3.59 34.54
N GLU A 600 -10.60 -4.76 34.87
CA GLU A 600 -10.94 -5.82 33.90
C GLU A 600 -11.89 -5.31 32.80
N LEU A 601 -12.83 -4.43 33.17
CA LEU A 601 -13.83 -3.88 32.28
C LEU A 601 -13.25 -2.86 31.28
N LEU A 602 -12.19 -2.14 31.65
CA LEU A 602 -11.42 -1.29 30.72
C LEU A 602 -10.61 -2.14 29.72
N HIS A 603 -10.06 -3.27 30.17
CA HIS A 603 -9.39 -4.21 29.28
C HIS A 603 -10.38 -4.82 28.27
N TYR A 604 -11.56 -5.24 28.74
CA TYR A 604 -12.64 -5.73 27.86
C TYR A 604 -13.09 -4.70 26.81
N PHE A 605 -13.33 -3.44 27.19
CA PHE A 605 -13.69 -2.42 26.20
C PHE A 605 -12.55 -2.12 25.21
N SER A 606 -11.29 -2.27 25.63
CA SER A 606 -10.14 -2.12 24.74
C SER A 606 -10.05 -3.22 23.67
N THR A 607 -10.41 -4.47 24.00
CA THR A 607 -10.48 -5.56 23.00
C THR A 607 -11.76 -5.49 22.16
N LEU A 608 -12.87 -5.05 22.76
CA LEU A 608 -14.14 -4.86 22.05
C LEU A 608 -14.07 -3.73 21.01
N ASP A 609 -13.39 -2.62 21.30
CA ASP A 609 -13.22 -1.50 20.36
C ASP A 609 -12.68 -1.96 19.00
N ILE A 610 -11.64 -2.80 19.02
CA ILE A 610 -11.00 -3.35 17.82
C ILE A 610 -12.00 -4.16 16.98
N LEU A 611 -12.88 -4.92 17.64
CA LEU A 611 -13.92 -5.71 16.97
C LEU A 611 -15.08 -4.85 16.44
N LEU A 612 -15.43 -3.77 17.14
CA LEU A 612 -16.53 -2.88 16.77
C LEU A 612 -16.16 -1.91 15.64
N ARG A 613 -14.91 -1.45 15.58
CA ARG A 613 -14.42 -0.46 14.59
C ARG A 613 -14.75 -0.84 13.15
N ASP A 614 -14.45 -2.08 12.77
CA ASP A 614 -14.64 -2.58 11.40
C ASP A 614 -15.99 -3.30 11.21
N THR A 615 -16.85 -3.29 12.23
CA THR A 615 -18.12 -4.06 12.24
C THR A 615 -19.37 -3.20 12.51
N LEU A 616 -19.24 -2.00 13.11
CA LEU A 616 -20.33 -1.03 13.26
C LEU A 616 -20.38 -0.02 12.10
N GLU A 617 -21.48 0.73 12.02
CA GLU A 617 -21.57 1.94 11.21
C GLU A 617 -20.94 3.13 11.96
N GLU A 618 -20.45 4.13 11.23
CA GLU A 618 -19.70 5.26 11.80
C GLU A 618 -20.45 6.00 12.92
N ASP A 619 -21.74 6.31 12.74
CA ASP A 619 -22.59 6.89 13.79
C ASP A 619 -22.71 6.02 15.04
N ALA A 620 -22.79 4.70 14.87
CA ALA A 620 -22.88 3.76 15.98
C ALA A 620 -21.52 3.59 16.70
N TYR A 621 -20.42 3.58 15.95
CA TYR A 621 -19.07 3.56 16.53
C TYR A 621 -18.74 4.85 17.28
N ASN A 622 -19.11 6.01 16.72
CA ASN A 622 -18.99 7.32 17.37
C ASN A 622 -19.85 7.41 18.65
N LEU A 623 -21.05 6.80 18.66
CA LEU A 623 -21.88 6.71 19.86
C LEU A 623 -21.31 5.74 20.93
N PHE A 624 -20.64 4.66 20.51
CA PHE A 624 -19.90 3.77 21.42
C PHE A 624 -18.75 4.52 22.09
N HIS A 625 -17.91 5.22 21.31
CA HIS A 625 -16.84 6.07 21.81
C HIS A 625 -17.36 7.17 22.74
N LYS A 626 -18.40 7.91 22.33
CA LYS A 626 -19.05 8.92 23.17
C LYS A 626 -19.44 8.35 24.54
N LYS A 627 -20.10 7.18 24.60
CA LYS A 627 -20.46 6.53 25.88
C LYS A 627 -19.25 6.10 26.72
N LEU A 628 -18.17 5.64 26.10
CA LEU A 628 -16.94 5.22 26.79
C LEU A 628 -16.16 6.43 27.34
N THR A 629 -16.05 7.50 26.55
CA THR A 629 -15.50 8.80 26.97
C THR A 629 -16.32 9.41 28.09
N GLU A 630 -17.64 9.55 27.93
CA GLU A 630 -18.55 10.05 28.97
C GLU A 630 -18.41 9.28 30.29
N ARG A 631 -18.39 7.94 30.25
CA ARG A 631 -18.17 7.11 31.44
C ARG A 631 -16.83 7.43 32.13
N THR A 632 -15.78 7.65 31.35
CA THR A 632 -14.44 7.93 31.88
C THR A 632 -14.38 9.32 32.52
N LEU A 633 -14.98 10.32 31.86
CA LEU A 633 -15.03 11.71 32.33
C LEU A 633 -15.99 11.90 33.53
N MET A 634 -17.05 11.09 33.65
CA MET A 634 -18.00 11.11 34.78
C MET A 634 -17.39 10.81 36.15
N LYS A 635 -16.11 10.39 36.22
CA LYS A 635 -15.34 10.23 37.46
C LYS A 635 -14.63 11.52 37.89
N ASP A 636 -14.52 12.53 37.02
CA ASP A 636 -13.83 13.79 37.31
C ASP A 636 -14.79 14.83 37.93
N PRO A 637 -14.48 15.42 39.10
CA PRO A 637 -15.32 16.43 39.74
C PRO A 637 -15.43 17.77 38.96
N LYS A 638 -14.63 17.98 37.90
CA LYS A 638 -14.72 19.12 36.97
C LYS A 638 -15.61 18.84 35.75
N PHE A 639 -16.17 17.64 35.61
CA PHE A 639 -17.04 17.28 34.48
C PHE A 639 -18.43 17.93 34.59
N LEU A 640 -18.92 18.47 33.47
CA LEU A 640 -20.22 19.12 33.36
C LEU A 640 -20.98 18.58 32.14
N TRP A 641 -22.29 18.39 32.32
CA TRP A 641 -23.24 18.19 31.23
C TRP A 641 -23.79 19.54 30.76
N CYS A 642 -23.84 19.76 29.44
CA CYS A 642 -24.64 20.83 28.87
C CYS A 642 -26.14 20.49 28.97
N THR A 643 -26.92 21.41 29.53
CA THR A 643 -28.38 21.29 29.68
C THR A 643 -29.16 21.47 28.38
N HIS A 644 -28.55 21.93 27.28
CA HIS A 644 -29.21 22.13 26.00
C HIS A 644 -29.05 20.94 25.03
N CYS A 645 -27.89 20.27 25.00
CA CYS A 645 -27.57 19.24 24.01
C CYS A 645 -27.09 17.91 24.60
N SER A 646 -27.03 17.79 25.93
CA SER A 646 -26.48 16.61 26.63
C SER A 646 -25.08 16.20 26.11
N PHE A 647 -24.22 17.20 25.87
CA PHE A 647 -22.79 17.00 25.67
C PHE A 647 -22.06 17.12 27.01
N GLY A 648 -21.21 16.14 27.33
CA GLY A 648 -20.40 16.12 28.54
C GLY A 648 -18.97 16.57 28.28
N PHE A 649 -18.43 17.48 29.09
CA PHE A 649 -17.07 18.01 28.95
C PHE A 649 -16.47 18.42 30.31
N ILE A 650 -15.14 18.43 30.40
CA ILE A 650 -14.43 18.99 31.57
C ILE A 650 -14.40 20.52 31.46
N TYR A 651 -14.72 21.22 32.55
CA TYR A 651 -14.63 22.67 32.63
C TYR A 651 -13.79 23.10 33.86
N GLU A 652 -12.57 23.53 33.60
CA GLU A 652 -11.57 23.79 34.64
C GLU A 652 -11.66 25.18 35.29
N ARG A 653 -12.49 26.09 34.76
CA ARG A 653 -12.58 27.47 35.24
C ARG A 653 -13.64 27.59 36.35
N ASP A 654 -13.38 28.46 37.32
CA ASP A 654 -14.34 28.78 38.39
C ASP A 654 -15.41 29.82 37.98
N GLN A 655 -15.37 30.25 36.72
CA GLN A 655 -16.41 31.08 36.08
C GLN A 655 -17.78 30.39 36.17
N LEU A 656 -18.83 31.18 36.43
CA LEU A 656 -20.20 30.67 36.44
C LEU A 656 -20.76 30.52 35.03
N ASP A 657 -20.30 31.30 34.07
CA ASP A 657 -20.70 31.24 32.66
C ASP A 657 -19.95 30.15 31.88
N VAL A 658 -20.59 28.98 31.76
CA VAL A 658 -20.06 27.81 31.06
C VAL A 658 -20.61 27.78 29.63
N LYS A 659 -19.77 28.08 28.63
CA LYS A 659 -20.13 27.88 27.21
C LYS A 659 -19.93 26.42 26.82
N CYS A 660 -20.93 25.78 26.21
CA CYS A 660 -20.81 24.41 25.71
C CYS A 660 -19.96 24.35 24.42
N PRO A 661 -18.94 23.48 24.33
CA PRO A 661 -18.13 23.33 23.11
C PRO A 661 -18.87 22.75 21.89
N GLN A 662 -20.01 22.07 22.06
CA GLN A 662 -20.75 21.42 20.96
C GLN A 662 -21.89 22.28 20.38
N CYS A 663 -22.63 23.01 21.21
CA CYS A 663 -23.79 23.81 20.77
C CYS A 663 -23.64 25.32 20.99
N ASP A 664 -22.49 25.77 21.50
CA ASP A 664 -22.19 27.17 21.85
C ASP A 664 -23.14 27.85 22.87
N CYS A 665 -24.17 27.17 23.36
CA CYS A 665 -25.05 27.67 24.40
C CYS A 665 -24.30 27.86 25.74
N SER A 666 -24.49 29.00 26.38
CA SER A 666 -23.95 29.30 27.71
C SER A 666 -24.95 28.94 28.81
N PHE A 667 -24.48 28.32 29.89
CA PHE A 667 -25.28 27.94 31.06
C PHE A 667 -24.50 28.12 32.37
N CYS A 668 -25.21 28.21 33.50
CA CYS A 668 -24.61 28.46 34.81
C CYS A 668 -23.97 27.19 35.40
N ARG A 669 -22.69 27.26 35.81
CA ARG A 669 -21.93 26.13 36.41
C ARG A 669 -22.66 25.47 37.58
N LYS A 670 -23.33 26.26 38.43
CA LYS A 670 -24.02 25.79 39.65
C LYS A 670 -25.46 25.37 39.37
N CYS A 671 -26.34 26.33 39.05
CA CYS A 671 -27.78 26.06 38.91
C CYS A 671 -28.19 25.44 37.55
N LYS A 672 -27.25 25.26 36.61
CA LYS A 672 -27.41 24.63 35.28
C LYS A 672 -28.39 25.33 34.31
N ARG A 673 -29.01 26.44 34.74
CA ARG A 673 -29.89 27.31 33.92
C ARG A 673 -29.14 27.89 32.72
N PRO A 674 -29.83 28.22 31.61
CA PRO A 674 -29.27 29.07 30.54
C PRO A 674 -28.69 30.37 31.12
N TRP A 675 -27.60 30.86 30.54
CA TRP A 675 -26.89 32.04 31.04
C TRP A 675 -27.42 33.33 30.39
N GLU A 676 -27.98 34.21 31.21
CA GLU A 676 -28.43 35.55 30.83
C GLU A 676 -27.55 36.61 31.51
N GLU A 677 -27.43 37.81 30.94
CA GLU A 677 -26.54 38.85 31.50
C GLU A 677 -26.92 39.28 32.92
N GLN A 678 -28.22 39.20 33.23
CA GLN A 678 -28.78 39.45 34.55
C GLN A 678 -28.26 38.45 35.60
N HIS A 679 -27.89 37.22 35.21
CA HIS A 679 -27.26 36.26 36.12
C HIS A 679 -25.83 36.67 36.52
N ARG A 680 -25.15 37.55 35.75
CA ARG A 680 -23.78 38.00 36.05
C ARG A 680 -23.68 38.76 37.39
N ALA A 681 -24.76 39.42 37.81
CA ALA A 681 -24.79 40.26 39.02
C ALA A 681 -25.66 39.69 40.16
N LEU A 682 -26.26 38.52 39.98
CA LEU A 682 -27.20 37.90 40.92
C LEU A 682 -26.70 36.54 41.41
N SER A 683 -27.09 36.14 42.62
CA SER A 683 -26.92 34.75 43.05
C SER A 683 -27.82 33.82 42.23
N CYS A 684 -27.59 32.50 42.30
CA CYS A 684 -28.45 31.53 41.61
C CYS A 684 -29.92 31.60 42.08
N ASP A 685 -30.13 31.89 43.37
CA ASP A 685 -31.45 32.01 43.99
C ASP A 685 -32.08 33.37 43.65
N ASP A 686 -31.30 34.46 43.64
CA ASP A 686 -31.77 35.80 43.27
C ASP A 686 -32.10 35.91 41.78
N PHE A 687 -31.36 35.23 40.90
CA PHE A 687 -31.73 35.11 39.48
C PHE A 687 -33.03 34.31 39.31
N GLN A 688 -33.29 33.28 40.12
CA GLN A 688 -34.57 32.56 40.14
C GLN A 688 -35.72 33.40 40.74
N ASN A 689 -35.43 34.30 41.68
CA ASN A 689 -36.40 35.31 42.16
C ASN A 689 -36.73 36.31 41.05
N TRP A 690 -35.70 36.90 40.43
CA TRP A 690 -35.86 37.85 39.33
C TRP A 690 -36.63 37.26 38.15
N LYS A 691 -36.33 36.02 37.72
CA LYS A 691 -37.11 35.31 36.70
C LYS A 691 -38.58 35.16 37.09
N ARG A 692 -38.88 34.75 38.32
CA ARG A 692 -40.28 34.64 38.81
C ARG A 692 -41.04 35.97 38.77
N GLU A 693 -40.35 37.09 38.96
CA GLU A 693 -40.95 38.42 39.05
C GLU A 693 -41.04 39.15 37.70
N ASN A 694 -40.25 38.74 36.69
CA ASN A 694 -40.11 39.48 35.42
C ASN A 694 -40.42 38.66 34.16
N ASP A 695 -40.47 37.33 34.23
CA ASP A 695 -40.66 36.44 33.08
C ASP A 695 -42.15 36.03 32.94
N ALA A 696 -42.79 36.51 31.87
CA ALA A 696 -44.23 36.34 31.66
C ALA A 696 -44.64 34.88 31.38
N GLU A 697 -43.77 34.07 30.76
CA GLU A 697 -44.06 32.65 30.54
C GLU A 697 -43.90 31.85 31.83
N TYR A 698 -42.89 32.19 32.65
CA TYR A 698 -42.74 31.64 34.00
C TYR A 698 -43.99 31.94 34.86
N GLN A 699 -44.45 33.20 34.86
CA GLN A 699 -45.63 33.62 35.62
C GLN A 699 -46.92 32.93 35.14
N ALA A 700 -47.08 32.73 33.84
CA ALA A 700 -48.22 31.99 33.29
C ALA A 700 -48.26 30.52 33.72
N GLN A 701 -47.10 29.90 33.99
CA GLN A 701 -46.96 28.50 34.39
C GLN A 701 -46.99 28.29 35.93
N GLY A 702 -46.63 29.31 36.71
CA GLY A 702 -46.80 29.33 38.17
C GLY A 702 -45.97 28.27 38.90
N LEU A 703 -46.53 27.64 39.94
CA LEU A 703 -45.82 26.64 40.75
C LEU A 703 -45.46 25.34 40.01
N ALA A 704 -45.95 25.13 38.79
CA ALA A 704 -45.55 23.96 37.99
C ALA A 704 -44.05 23.99 37.65
N VAL A 705 -43.52 25.17 37.30
CA VAL A 705 -42.09 25.37 36.98
C VAL A 705 -41.23 25.11 38.21
N TYR A 706 -41.66 25.56 39.40
CA TYR A 706 -40.93 25.33 40.64
C TYR A 706 -40.73 23.84 40.96
N LEU A 707 -41.69 22.98 40.60
CA LEU A 707 -41.58 21.52 40.79
C LEU A 707 -40.67 20.85 39.74
N GLN A 708 -40.61 21.39 38.51
CA GLN A 708 -39.68 20.93 37.46
C GLN A 708 -38.24 21.37 37.73
N GLU A 709 -38.04 22.59 38.21
CA GLU A 709 -36.74 23.14 38.60
C GLU A 709 -36.17 22.47 39.86
N ASN A 710 -37.03 22.08 40.79
CA ASN A 710 -36.69 21.17 41.89
C ASN A 710 -36.63 19.71 41.42
N GLY A 711 -36.21 19.46 40.18
CA GLY A 711 -36.20 18.14 39.54
C GLY A 711 -35.30 17.09 40.21
N ILE A 712 -35.26 15.91 39.61
CA ILE A 712 -34.63 14.72 40.18
C ILE A 712 -33.19 14.61 39.67
N THR A 713 -32.19 14.58 40.54
CA THR A 713 -30.80 14.18 40.17
C THR A 713 -30.55 12.72 40.54
N CYS A 714 -29.95 11.93 39.65
CA CYS A 714 -29.59 10.56 39.97
C CYS A 714 -28.34 10.47 40.86
N PRO A 715 -28.40 9.90 42.08
CA PRO A 715 -27.29 9.89 43.05
C PRO A 715 -26.09 9.01 42.64
N HIS A 716 -26.23 8.20 41.58
CA HIS A 716 -25.17 7.32 41.07
C HIS A 716 -24.42 7.91 39.85
N CYS A 717 -25.03 8.86 39.12
CA CYS A 717 -24.42 9.37 37.87
C CYS A 717 -24.61 10.87 37.63
N ASN A 718 -25.21 11.59 38.59
CA ASN A 718 -25.44 13.03 38.58
C ASN A 718 -26.22 13.58 37.36
N PHE A 719 -26.80 12.72 36.53
CA PHE A 719 -27.74 13.12 35.48
C PHE A 719 -29.04 13.62 36.10
N SER A 720 -29.50 14.79 35.67
CA SER A 720 -30.69 15.47 36.17
C SER A 720 -31.87 15.38 35.21
N TYR A 721 -33.08 15.34 35.77
CA TYR A 721 -34.35 15.28 35.05
C TYR A 721 -35.20 16.48 35.47
N ALA A 722 -35.69 17.27 34.51
CA ALA A 722 -36.59 18.41 34.73
C ALA A 722 -38.06 17.96 34.99
N LEU A 723 -38.22 16.92 35.81
CA LEU A 723 -39.48 16.25 36.11
C LEU A 723 -39.83 16.43 37.59
N ALA A 724 -41.12 16.68 37.88
CA ALA A 724 -41.66 16.59 39.23
C ALA A 724 -41.62 15.13 39.74
N ARG A 725 -41.65 14.93 41.06
CA ARG A 725 -41.54 13.58 41.67
C ARG A 725 -42.84 12.78 41.54
N GLY A 726 -43.98 13.46 41.42
CA GLY A 726 -45.26 12.86 41.08
C GLY A 726 -45.75 11.81 42.08
N GLY A 727 -46.55 10.85 41.59
CA GLY A 727 -47.17 9.83 42.45
C GLY A 727 -46.24 8.66 42.85
N CYS A 728 -45.32 8.27 41.97
CA CYS A 728 -44.45 7.11 42.18
C CYS A 728 -43.08 7.52 42.72
N MET A 729 -42.71 7.00 43.89
CA MET A 729 -41.42 7.31 44.52
C MET A 729 -40.27 6.41 44.06
N HIS A 730 -40.54 5.35 43.28
CA HIS A 730 -39.53 4.48 42.68
C HIS A 730 -39.11 5.05 41.33
N PHE A 731 -37.88 5.54 41.25
CA PHE A 731 -37.31 6.12 40.03
C PHE A 731 -36.18 5.25 39.50
N VAL A 732 -36.12 5.06 38.18
CA VAL A 732 -35.06 4.31 37.49
C VAL A 732 -34.33 5.25 36.55
N CYS A 733 -33.04 5.46 36.76
CA CYS A 733 -32.25 6.33 35.91
C CYS A 733 -32.14 5.76 34.49
N SER A 734 -32.51 6.52 33.46
CA SER A 734 -32.36 6.11 32.05
C SER A 734 -30.90 5.77 31.71
N GLN A 735 -29.96 6.59 32.19
CA GLN A 735 -28.53 6.48 31.90
C GLN A 735 -27.87 5.27 32.56
N CYS A 736 -27.82 5.22 33.90
CA CYS A 736 -27.10 4.18 34.63
C CYS A 736 -27.98 3.03 35.16
N ARG A 737 -29.30 3.08 34.95
CA ARG A 737 -30.31 2.09 35.44
C ARG A 737 -30.33 1.88 36.97
N HIS A 738 -29.63 2.72 37.74
CA HIS A 738 -29.73 2.78 39.20
C HIS A 738 -31.18 3.10 39.62
N GLN A 739 -31.68 2.38 40.62
CA GLN A 739 -33.03 2.49 41.13
C GLN A 739 -32.99 3.17 42.50
N PHE A 740 -33.71 4.28 42.67
CA PHE A 740 -33.61 5.13 43.85
C PHE A 740 -34.91 5.87 44.14
N CYS A 741 -35.03 6.44 45.35
CA CYS A 741 -36.20 7.22 45.72
C CYS A 741 -36.13 8.64 45.18
N SER A 742 -37.11 9.07 44.37
CA SER A 742 -37.18 10.46 43.88
C SER A 742 -37.30 11.50 45.01
N GLY A 743 -37.89 11.11 46.15
CA GLY A 743 -38.10 11.97 47.33
C GLY A 743 -37.00 11.95 48.41
N CYS A 744 -36.02 11.03 48.38
CA CYS A 744 -34.91 11.03 49.35
C CYS A 744 -33.58 10.44 48.85
N TYR A 745 -33.48 10.12 47.56
CA TYR A 745 -32.29 9.62 46.87
C TYR A 745 -31.67 8.30 47.38
N ASN A 746 -32.27 7.64 48.37
CA ASN A 746 -31.83 6.33 48.85
C ASN A 746 -32.18 5.21 47.85
N THR A 747 -31.29 4.23 47.72
CA THR A 747 -31.37 3.09 46.80
C THR A 747 -32.61 2.21 47.02
N PHE A 748 -33.22 1.74 45.94
CA PHE A 748 -34.16 0.61 45.96
C PHE A 748 -33.41 -0.71 45.86
N HIS A 749 -33.59 -1.56 46.88
CA HIS A 749 -33.04 -2.90 46.92
C HIS A 749 -34.02 -3.89 46.30
N SER A 750 -33.57 -4.62 45.29
CA SER A 750 -34.27 -5.79 44.76
C SER A 750 -34.40 -6.89 45.84
N LYS A 751 -35.32 -7.85 45.62
CA LYS A 751 -35.48 -9.03 46.48
C LYS A 751 -34.13 -9.66 46.86
N ASN A 752 -33.94 -9.88 48.15
CA ASN A 752 -32.73 -10.42 48.78
C ASN A 752 -31.45 -9.55 48.68
N LYS A 753 -31.48 -8.37 48.05
CA LYS A 753 -30.30 -7.47 47.90
C LYS A 753 -30.23 -6.34 48.96
N CYS A 754 -30.93 -6.47 50.09
CA CYS A 754 -30.89 -5.51 51.19
C CYS A 754 -30.03 -6.02 52.36
N THR A 755 -28.98 -5.26 52.68
CA THR A 755 -27.99 -5.56 53.71
C THR A 755 -28.45 -5.18 55.13
N VAL A 756 -29.37 -4.23 55.28
CA VAL A 756 -29.77 -3.63 56.58
C VAL A 756 -30.27 -4.70 57.56
N PRO A 757 -29.56 -4.97 58.69
CA PRO A 757 -29.84 -6.09 59.59
C PRO A 757 -31.29 -6.18 60.08
N SER A 758 -31.88 -5.04 60.46
CA SER A 758 -33.26 -4.92 60.96
C SER A 758 -34.35 -4.93 59.87
N CYS A 759 -34.01 -5.04 58.59
CA CYS A 759 -35.01 -5.00 57.52
C CYS A 759 -35.89 -6.28 57.51
N THR A 760 -37.18 -6.08 57.76
CA THR A 760 -38.25 -7.10 57.72
C THR A 760 -38.76 -7.38 56.31
N VAL A 761 -38.62 -6.43 55.37
CA VAL A 761 -39.19 -6.48 54.00
C VAL A 761 -38.20 -6.93 52.91
N ARG A 762 -37.10 -7.60 53.30
CA ARG A 762 -36.03 -8.08 52.40
C ARG A 762 -36.49 -8.92 51.20
N MET A 763 -37.65 -9.58 51.31
CA MET A 763 -38.20 -10.44 50.26
C MET A 763 -38.90 -9.66 49.13
N SER A 764 -39.01 -8.34 49.25
CA SER A 764 -39.69 -7.43 48.30
C SER A 764 -38.77 -6.31 47.80
N LEU A 765 -39.16 -5.65 46.69
CA LEU A 765 -38.53 -4.41 46.24
C LEU A 765 -38.86 -3.27 47.23
N HIS A 766 -37.86 -2.65 47.84
CA HIS A 766 -38.06 -1.61 48.85
C HIS A 766 -36.86 -0.65 48.93
N ALA A 767 -37.08 0.53 49.52
CA ALA A 767 -36.02 1.47 49.90
C ALA A 767 -36.18 1.86 51.38
N HIS A 768 -35.08 2.22 52.03
CA HIS A 768 -35.11 2.75 53.40
C HIS A 768 -35.25 4.28 53.36
N HIS A 769 -36.44 4.79 53.68
CA HIS A 769 -36.73 6.24 53.63
C HIS A 769 -36.53 6.91 55.00
N PRO A 770 -35.97 8.13 55.09
CA PRO A 770 -35.96 8.94 56.30
C PRO A 770 -37.36 9.54 56.58
N ARG A 771 -37.62 9.96 57.82
CA ARG A 771 -38.97 10.37 58.26
C ARG A 771 -39.55 11.60 57.56
N ASN A 772 -38.70 12.48 57.03
CA ASN A 772 -39.06 13.66 56.24
C ASN A 772 -39.20 13.38 54.72
N CYS A 773 -39.12 12.13 54.28
CA CYS A 773 -39.30 11.78 52.88
C CYS A 773 -40.76 11.98 52.41
N LEU A 774 -40.91 12.41 51.16
CA LEU A 774 -42.20 12.47 50.46
C LEU A 774 -42.94 11.12 50.46
N SER A 775 -42.23 9.99 50.54
CA SER A 775 -42.85 8.65 50.63
C SER A 775 -43.73 8.43 51.85
N TYR A 776 -43.53 9.19 52.93
CA TYR A 776 -44.44 9.23 54.09
C TYR A 776 -45.27 10.52 54.11
N LEU A 777 -44.65 11.68 53.84
CA LEU A 777 -45.33 12.97 54.00
C LEU A 777 -46.42 13.24 52.95
N ARG A 778 -46.45 12.50 51.83
CA ARG A 778 -47.59 12.52 50.88
C ARG A 778 -48.88 11.93 51.47
N ASP A 779 -48.75 11.05 52.47
CA ASP A 779 -49.88 10.34 53.10
C ASP A 779 -50.53 11.20 54.20
N TRP A 780 -49.90 12.32 54.59
CA TRP A 780 -50.48 13.32 55.49
C TRP A 780 -51.57 14.17 54.81
N GLU A 781 -52.47 14.72 55.60
CA GLU A 781 -53.37 15.79 55.13
C GLU A 781 -52.60 17.08 54.83
N VAL A 782 -53.13 17.86 53.88
CA VAL A 782 -52.58 19.18 53.52
C VAL A 782 -52.61 20.14 54.71
N SER A 783 -53.67 20.11 55.52
CA SER A 783 -53.82 20.82 56.79
C SER A 783 -52.61 20.60 57.73
N ARG A 784 -52.18 19.34 57.89
CA ARG A 784 -51.09 18.94 58.77
C ARG A 784 -49.71 19.37 58.24
N LEU A 785 -49.51 19.32 56.92
CA LEU A 785 -48.30 19.83 56.26
C LEU A 785 -48.20 21.36 56.37
N GLN A 786 -49.33 22.07 56.22
CA GLN A 786 -49.41 23.52 56.41
C GLN A 786 -49.14 23.91 57.88
N ALA A 787 -49.68 23.18 58.86
CA ALA A 787 -49.44 23.42 60.28
C ALA A 787 -47.94 23.36 60.65
N LEU A 788 -47.18 22.39 60.11
CA LEU A 788 -45.73 22.29 60.33
C LEU A 788 -44.96 23.52 59.83
N LEU A 789 -45.36 24.06 58.69
CA LEU A 789 -44.81 25.28 58.11
C LEU A 789 -45.23 26.54 58.90
N GLN A 790 -46.49 26.61 59.34
CA GLN A 790 -47.01 27.72 60.16
C GLN A 790 -46.31 27.82 61.52
N MET A 791 -46.19 26.70 62.26
CA MET A 791 -45.47 26.65 63.53
C MET A 791 -44.00 27.09 63.42
N SER A 792 -43.41 26.89 62.24
CA SER A 792 -42.02 27.26 61.91
C SER A 792 -41.89 28.63 61.23
N ASN A 793 -42.97 29.39 61.15
CA ASN A 793 -43.11 30.67 60.45
C ASN A 793 -42.53 30.66 59.01
N LYS A 794 -42.85 29.61 58.23
CA LYS A 794 -42.40 29.44 56.85
C LYS A 794 -43.55 29.73 55.86
N PRO A 795 -43.40 30.68 54.92
CA PRO A 795 -44.47 31.02 53.98
C PRO A 795 -44.64 29.97 52.88
N PHE A 796 -45.89 29.69 52.54
CA PHE A 796 -46.33 28.85 51.42
C PHE A 796 -47.52 29.51 50.72
N ASN A 797 -47.73 29.18 49.46
CA ASN A 797 -48.82 29.72 48.63
C ASN A 797 -50.09 28.89 48.82
N THR A 798 -51.23 29.53 49.09
CA THR A 798 -52.58 28.94 48.97
C THR A 798 -53.21 29.22 47.61
N ASP A 799 -52.88 30.35 47.01
CA ASP A 799 -53.50 30.86 45.79
C ASP A 799 -52.48 30.85 44.64
N PRO A 800 -52.94 30.66 43.39
CA PRO A 800 -52.05 30.64 42.24
C PRO A 800 -51.35 32.01 42.07
N PRO A 801 -50.05 32.05 41.75
CA PRO A 801 -49.33 33.32 41.55
C PRO A 801 -50.00 34.25 40.53
N THR A 802 -49.90 35.56 40.75
CA THR A 802 -50.40 36.59 39.82
C THR A 802 -49.88 36.33 38.40
N GLY A 803 -50.79 36.28 37.43
CA GLY A 803 -50.48 35.95 36.03
C GLY A 803 -50.62 34.47 35.66
N THR A 804 -50.75 33.55 36.62
CA THR A 804 -50.95 32.11 36.33
C THR A 804 -52.23 31.90 35.52
N GLN A 805 -52.09 31.27 34.35
CA GLN A 805 -53.20 30.96 33.46
C GLN A 805 -53.80 29.58 33.78
N ALA A 806 -55.09 29.37 33.50
CA ALA A 806 -55.70 28.05 33.62
C ALA A 806 -55.04 27.05 32.65
N GLY A 807 -54.82 25.80 33.07
CA GLY A 807 -54.28 24.75 32.19
C GLY A 807 -55.22 24.44 31.02
N PRO A 808 -54.72 23.88 29.90
CA PRO A 808 -55.59 23.29 28.88
C PRO A 808 -56.55 22.28 29.53
N GLY A 809 -57.86 22.48 29.39
CA GLY A 809 -58.88 21.69 30.08
C GLY A 809 -59.06 21.97 31.59
N GLY A 810 -58.45 23.03 32.13
CA GLY A 810 -58.61 23.48 33.53
C GLY A 810 -57.84 22.68 34.59
N GLY A 811 -57.05 21.68 34.18
CA GLY A 811 -56.31 20.79 35.07
C GLY A 811 -54.94 21.32 35.55
N CYS A 812 -54.30 20.55 36.42
CA CYS A 812 -52.96 20.82 36.95
C CYS A 812 -51.89 20.85 35.84
N ARG A 813 -51.10 21.93 35.81
CA ARG A 813 -50.08 22.23 34.77
C ARG A 813 -48.72 21.51 34.94
N VAL A 814 -48.49 20.78 36.03
CA VAL A 814 -47.22 20.04 36.24
C VAL A 814 -47.03 18.99 35.16
N MET A 815 -45.88 18.96 34.49
CA MET A 815 -45.58 17.92 33.52
C MET A 815 -45.20 16.61 34.23
N GLU A 816 -45.88 15.52 33.86
CA GLU A 816 -45.59 14.14 34.26
C GLU A 816 -45.14 13.38 33.00
N GLN A 817 -44.10 12.54 33.13
CA GLN A 817 -43.71 11.62 32.05
C GLN A 817 -44.67 10.43 32.04
N LYS A 818 -45.39 10.21 30.93
CA LYS A 818 -46.43 9.19 30.79
C LYS A 818 -46.03 8.17 29.72
N GLU A 819 -46.43 6.92 29.93
CA GLU A 819 -46.34 5.86 28.92
C GLU A 819 -47.43 6.06 27.85
N THR A 820 -47.01 6.15 26.59
CA THR A 820 -47.87 6.20 25.40
C THR A 820 -47.51 5.03 24.46
N ILE A 821 -48.29 4.84 23.39
CA ILE A 821 -48.05 3.76 22.42
C ILE A 821 -46.67 3.89 21.75
N ASP A 822 -46.17 5.11 21.59
CA ASP A 822 -44.84 5.40 21.02
C ASP A 822 -43.72 5.44 22.08
N GLY A 823 -43.98 5.01 23.31
CA GLY A 823 -43.08 5.12 24.46
C GLY A 823 -43.37 6.32 25.36
N LEU A 824 -42.37 6.77 26.11
CA LEU A 824 -42.53 7.82 27.13
C LEU A 824 -42.65 9.22 26.49
N ARG A 825 -43.72 9.95 26.83
CA ARG A 825 -43.92 11.36 26.46
C ARG A 825 -44.21 12.20 27.70
N ASP A 826 -43.69 13.42 27.73
CA ASP A 826 -43.95 14.36 28.81
C ASP A 826 -45.26 15.13 28.53
N GLU A 827 -46.23 15.04 29.44
CA GLU A 827 -47.55 15.67 29.30
C GLU A 827 -47.99 16.35 30.59
N ALA A 828 -48.85 17.37 30.49
CA ALA A 828 -49.48 17.97 31.65
C ALA A 828 -50.29 16.94 32.45
N CYS A 829 -50.17 17.02 33.78
CA CYS A 829 -50.83 16.13 34.75
C CYS A 829 -52.35 16.11 34.59
N GLY A 830 -52.98 17.26 34.32
CA GLY A 830 -54.41 17.35 34.00
C GLY A 830 -55.38 17.06 35.16
N LYS A 831 -54.90 16.47 36.27
CA LYS A 831 -55.67 16.18 37.49
C LYS A 831 -56.32 17.47 38.03
N LYS A 832 -57.53 17.34 38.61
CA LYS A 832 -58.32 18.47 39.13
C LYS A 832 -57.51 19.30 40.12
N THR A 833 -57.61 20.62 39.97
CA THR A 833 -57.07 21.62 40.90
C THR A 833 -58.11 21.94 41.98
N VAL A 834 -57.66 22.32 43.18
CA VAL A 834 -58.54 22.65 44.31
C VAL A 834 -58.25 24.06 44.79
N LEU A 835 -59.29 24.80 45.21
CA LEU A 835 -59.14 26.13 45.81
C LEU A 835 -58.29 26.02 47.09
N GLY A 836 -57.33 26.93 47.27
CA GLY A 836 -56.34 26.87 48.37
C GLY A 836 -55.13 25.96 48.12
N TYR A 837 -55.07 25.23 46.99
CA TYR A 837 -53.91 24.40 46.57
C TYR A 837 -53.07 25.05 45.45
N ALA A 838 -53.09 26.39 45.36
CA ALA A 838 -52.24 27.23 44.50
C ALA A 838 -52.17 26.83 43.01
N GLY A 839 -53.28 26.34 42.44
CA GLY A 839 -53.37 25.91 41.04
C GLY A 839 -52.82 24.50 40.77
N LEU A 840 -52.49 23.73 41.80
CA LEU A 840 -52.03 22.36 41.71
C LEU A 840 -53.13 21.35 42.07
N CYS A 841 -52.96 20.09 41.66
CA CYS A 841 -53.72 18.97 42.23
C CYS A 841 -53.10 18.53 43.56
N GLU A 842 -53.88 17.84 44.41
CA GLU A 842 -53.47 17.49 45.78
C GLU A 842 -52.07 16.86 45.87
N SER A 843 -51.74 15.88 45.01
CA SER A 843 -50.44 15.21 45.01
C SER A 843 -49.26 16.17 44.80
N HIS A 844 -49.38 17.09 43.85
CA HIS A 844 -48.34 18.08 43.55
C HIS A 844 -48.34 19.25 44.56
N TYR A 845 -49.47 19.57 45.17
CA TYR A 845 -49.50 20.52 46.27
C TYR A 845 -48.83 19.95 47.53
N LYS A 846 -49.02 18.67 47.83
CA LYS A 846 -48.24 17.97 48.88
C LYS A 846 -46.75 17.90 48.53
N GLU A 847 -46.38 17.60 47.29
CA GLU A 847 -44.97 17.67 46.86
C GLU A 847 -44.38 19.07 47.08
N TYR A 848 -45.10 20.13 46.71
CA TYR A 848 -44.70 21.51 46.96
C TYR A 848 -44.50 21.81 48.46
N LEU A 849 -45.47 21.48 49.32
CA LEU A 849 -45.35 21.71 50.77
C LEU A 849 -44.18 20.91 51.37
N VAL A 850 -44.01 19.64 50.97
CA VAL A 850 -42.89 18.79 51.41
C VAL A 850 -41.54 19.31 50.92
N SER A 851 -41.48 19.90 49.72
CA SER A 851 -40.28 20.59 49.22
C SER A 851 -39.92 21.79 50.09
N ARG A 852 -40.92 22.59 50.56
CA ARG A 852 -40.71 23.73 51.47
C ARG A 852 -40.30 23.30 52.89
N ILE A 853 -40.88 22.21 53.39
CA ILE A 853 -40.52 21.54 54.67
C ILE A 853 -39.06 21.11 54.63
N ASN A 854 -38.65 20.39 53.58
CA ASN A 854 -37.31 19.84 53.45
C ASN A 854 -36.23 20.89 53.17
N ALA A 855 -36.52 21.89 52.33
CA ALA A 855 -35.61 23.04 52.12
C ALA A 855 -35.45 23.92 53.39
N SER A 856 -36.35 23.79 54.36
CA SER A 856 -36.27 24.43 55.68
C SER A 856 -35.74 23.50 56.79
N SER A 857 -35.38 22.25 56.46
CA SER A 857 -34.96 21.19 57.39
C SER A 857 -35.91 20.96 58.58
N LEU A 858 -37.22 21.14 58.39
CA LEU A 858 -38.21 20.95 59.46
C LEU A 858 -38.44 19.46 59.73
N ASP A 859 -38.46 19.07 61.00
CA ASP A 859 -38.70 17.69 61.41
C ASP A 859 -40.20 17.44 61.64
N PRO A 860 -40.84 16.50 60.90
CA PRO A 860 -42.25 16.16 61.14
C PRO A 860 -42.51 15.54 62.52
N CYS A 861 -41.49 15.07 63.25
CA CYS A 861 -41.71 14.39 64.54
C CYS A 861 -42.36 15.26 65.61
N VAL A 862 -42.24 16.60 65.52
CA VAL A 862 -42.87 17.54 66.46
C VAL A 862 -44.41 17.45 66.45
N LEU A 863 -44.99 17.02 65.33
CA LEU A 863 -46.42 16.82 65.12
C LEU A 863 -46.90 15.37 65.28
N TYR A 864 -46.03 14.40 65.59
CA TYR A 864 -46.46 13.01 65.78
C TYR A 864 -47.31 12.84 67.04
N ASP A 865 -48.31 11.97 66.99
CA ASP A 865 -48.94 11.42 68.19
C ASP A 865 -48.02 10.37 68.87
N LEU A 866 -48.42 9.84 70.04
CA LEU A 866 -47.63 8.83 70.76
C LEU A 866 -47.47 7.52 69.95
N LYS A 867 -48.49 7.10 69.21
CA LYS A 867 -48.49 5.86 68.42
C LYS A 867 -47.60 5.98 67.19
N GLU A 868 -47.65 7.10 66.48
CA GLU A 868 -46.73 7.44 65.40
C GLU A 868 -45.29 7.50 65.92
N THR A 869 -45.07 8.15 67.07
CA THR A 869 -43.75 8.26 67.70
C THR A 869 -43.15 6.87 68.00
N VAL A 870 -43.90 5.99 68.66
CA VAL A 870 -43.47 4.59 68.91
C VAL A 870 -43.22 3.84 67.59
N THR A 871 -44.12 3.95 66.62
CA THR A 871 -43.97 3.30 65.28
C THR A 871 -42.71 3.76 64.54
N VAL A 872 -42.28 5.00 64.77
CA VAL A 872 -41.05 5.58 64.19
C VAL A 872 -39.82 5.14 64.99
N CYS A 873 -39.89 5.07 66.34
CA CYS A 873 -38.85 4.48 67.17
C CYS A 873 -38.55 3.03 66.77
N GLU A 874 -39.58 2.18 66.64
CA GLU A 874 -39.44 0.77 66.22
C GLU A 874 -38.87 0.61 64.80
N ARG A 875 -39.00 1.62 63.94
CA ARG A 875 -38.52 1.59 62.56
C ARG A 875 -37.05 1.97 62.39
N TYR A 876 -36.56 2.89 63.22
CA TYR A 876 -35.21 3.46 63.06
C TYR A 876 -34.24 3.10 64.20
N LEU A 877 -34.72 2.88 65.42
CA LEU A 877 -33.90 2.48 66.55
C LEU A 877 -33.75 0.95 66.57
N GLN A 878 -32.60 0.45 67.00
CA GLN A 878 -32.37 -1.00 67.13
C GLN A 878 -33.25 -1.65 68.23
N LYS A 879 -33.73 -0.83 69.17
CA LYS A 879 -34.72 -1.19 70.19
C LYS A 879 -35.46 0.09 70.61
N CYS A 880 -36.80 0.07 70.59
CA CYS A 880 -37.58 1.17 71.15
C CYS A 880 -37.37 1.26 72.69
N PRO A 881 -37.12 2.45 73.26
CA PRO A 881 -37.12 2.65 74.70
C PRO A 881 -38.46 2.24 75.31
N ALA A 882 -38.41 1.51 76.43
CA ALA A 882 -39.60 1.17 77.20
C ALA A 882 -40.10 2.40 77.98
N ARG A 883 -41.42 2.44 78.20
CA ARG A 883 -42.06 3.38 79.12
C ARG A 883 -41.63 3.11 80.55
N GLU A 884 -41.37 4.16 81.31
CA GLU A 884 -40.96 4.05 82.72
C GLU A 884 -42.16 3.93 83.67
N VAL A 885 -41.94 3.36 84.86
CA VAL A 885 -43.02 2.84 85.74
C VAL A 885 -44.01 3.91 86.21
N ASN A 886 -43.61 5.19 86.24
CA ASN A 886 -44.44 6.33 86.64
C ASN A 886 -44.56 7.41 85.54
N GLU A 887 -44.26 7.06 84.29
CA GLU A 887 -44.23 8.00 83.17
C GLU A 887 -45.61 8.12 82.50
N ASP A 888 -46.09 9.34 82.26
CA ASP A 888 -47.34 9.60 81.56
C ASP A 888 -47.18 9.58 80.02
N ASP A 889 -48.30 9.60 79.29
CA ASP A 889 -48.31 9.51 77.83
C ASP A 889 -47.62 10.71 77.14
N ILE A 890 -47.64 11.90 77.75
CA ILE A 890 -47.02 13.11 77.22
C ILE A 890 -45.50 13.07 77.45
N THR A 891 -45.05 12.81 78.69
CA THR A 891 -43.61 12.71 78.98
C THR A 891 -42.96 11.59 78.15
N TYR A 892 -43.62 10.43 78.01
CA TYR A 892 -43.10 9.33 77.19
C TYR A 892 -42.97 9.71 75.72
N ARG A 893 -43.99 10.36 75.15
CA ARG A 893 -43.95 10.91 73.78
C ARG A 893 -42.77 11.87 73.60
N GLU A 894 -42.62 12.84 74.50
CA GLU A 894 -41.57 13.86 74.39
C GLU A 894 -40.16 13.29 74.55
N ARG A 895 -39.96 12.35 75.49
CA ARG A 895 -38.70 11.63 75.64
C ARG A 895 -38.34 10.83 74.37
N LEU A 896 -39.30 10.12 73.77
CA LEU A 896 -39.08 9.41 72.50
C LEU A 896 -38.78 10.35 71.34
N ILE A 897 -39.45 11.52 71.25
CA ILE A 897 -39.16 12.53 70.23
C ILE A 897 -37.73 13.07 70.37
N GLN A 898 -37.27 13.39 71.59
CA GLN A 898 -35.88 13.84 71.83
C GLN A 898 -34.86 12.78 71.40
N ILE A 899 -35.08 11.51 71.75
CA ILE A 899 -34.23 10.38 71.33
C ILE A 899 -34.21 10.26 69.79
N LEU A 900 -35.36 10.36 69.13
CA LEU A 900 -35.44 10.33 67.66
C LEU A 900 -34.73 11.49 66.97
N MET A 901 -34.73 12.69 67.56
CA MET A 901 -34.05 13.86 67.02
C MET A 901 -32.52 13.77 67.19
N ILE A 902 -32.05 13.11 68.25
CA ILE A 902 -30.62 12.96 68.57
C ILE A 902 -30.00 11.75 67.84
N GLU A 903 -30.60 10.55 67.99
CA GLU A 903 -30.02 9.30 67.47
C GLU A 903 -30.30 9.07 65.97
N VAL A 904 -31.36 9.68 65.43
CA VAL A 904 -31.79 9.49 64.04
C VAL A 904 -31.92 10.86 63.35
N PRO A 905 -30.81 11.51 62.95
CA PRO A 905 -30.86 12.80 62.28
C PRO A 905 -31.60 12.73 60.93
N LEU A 906 -32.19 13.85 60.52
CA LEU A 906 -32.74 13.99 59.17
C LEU A 906 -31.64 13.88 58.12
N ASN A 907 -31.88 13.13 57.04
CA ASN A 907 -30.87 12.88 56.01
C ASN A 907 -30.55 14.18 55.24
N PRO A 908 -29.29 14.67 55.24
CA PRO A 908 -28.92 15.92 54.56
C PRO A 908 -29.08 15.86 53.04
N VAL A 909 -29.11 14.67 52.42
CA VAL A 909 -29.37 14.47 50.98
C VAL A 909 -30.83 14.82 50.61
N VAL A 910 -31.73 14.97 51.59
CA VAL A 910 -33.10 15.47 51.39
C VAL A 910 -33.18 17.00 51.56
N GLN A 911 -32.24 17.60 52.30
CA GLN A 911 -32.25 19.02 52.67
C GLN A 911 -31.67 19.94 51.58
N ARG A 912 -30.95 19.36 50.60
CA ARG A 912 -30.44 20.06 49.42
C ARG A 912 -30.84 19.28 48.19
N ASN A 913 -31.37 19.95 47.17
CA ASN A 913 -31.51 19.32 45.87
C ASN A 913 -30.09 18.99 45.35
N PRO A 914 -29.79 17.82 44.75
CA PRO A 914 -28.42 17.45 44.40
C PRO A 914 -27.93 18.19 43.14
N ASN A 915 -27.63 19.47 43.32
CA ASN A 915 -26.81 20.32 42.44
C ASN A 915 -25.60 20.76 43.27
N PRO A 916 -24.37 20.39 42.90
CA PRO A 916 -23.14 20.91 43.51
C PRO A 916 -22.80 22.33 43.01
#